data_AF-A0A352IBA5-F1
#
_entry.id   AF-A0A352IBA5-F1
#
_cell.length_a   1.000
_cell.length_b   1.000
_cell.length_c   1.000
_cell.angle_alpha   90.00
_cell.angle_beta   90.00
_cell.angle_gamma   90.00
#
_symmetry.space_group_name_H-M   'P 1'
#
loop_
_entity.id
_entity.type
_entity.pdbx_description
1 polymer ?
#
loop_
_entity_poly.entity_id
_entity_poly.type
_entity_poly.pdbx_seq_one_letter_code
_entity_poly.pdbx_strand_id
1 'polypeptide(L)'
;MTVIPYSINKREDWDSFVRRSKNGTFLLQRGFMDYHADRFFDCSVMVYEGITPADGYQEEVPDSRGLVALFPANWVEDEACVYSHQGLTYGGLLVLPEVTQVEVMRILQAVLLYYQGYLGARRVVVKPIPYIYSGVPSGEELYALFRAGADLRCRQVSTVVSMAHPMKMRTLRMRQAKKAIEHGFYIDRMTEGDYGTLEEYWHLLDEVLQSHHHVHPVHTADEMRLLMQRFPKEIKLYLVRCDHGIVAGTVVFETARVAHVQYIASGEEGRAFGALDLLFRHLISERYKQMEYVDFGISTERGGAYLNEGLIFQKEGFGGRAVCYDVYDVPLDRSRLTGMCGKQAGGVEERIPYLELKKVSDSFEPALSETVARVVRSGWYLQGSENKRFARLYAEYCGAGFCVPTGNGLDALANVLRAYRQLLGWQTGDEVIVPSNTFIATILAVTHAGLTPVLCEPSMTDYLMDVTLIEPLITPRTRAIIPVHLYGRLCDMDTIMSIAREHGLKVIDDAAQAHGASVGGRRAGSLADATAFSFYPGKNLGALGDAGCVTTSDEQLARVVQAMGNYGSEEKYVHLYKGVNSRMDEIQAAVLSLKLGRLDADNERRREIARLYDEGIQNPLLTLPQVADEAESNVYHIYPVRCPARDQLQRYLSGHGIQALIHYPVPPHKQAAYAEWADRKYRVSERIHAEELSLPISPMLTDEQARRVIDAVNAFNVEL
;
A
#
# COMPACT_ATOMS: atom_id res chain seq x y z
N MET A 1 10.25 -1.99 7.74
CA MET A 1 11.19 -3.10 7.47
C MET A 1 11.52 -3.07 6.00
N THR A 2 12.76 -3.35 5.66
CA THR A 2 13.26 -3.31 4.29
C THR A 2 13.67 -4.70 3.89
N VAL A 3 13.11 -5.19 2.80
CA VAL A 3 13.38 -6.52 2.26
C VAL A 3 14.31 -6.35 1.06
N ILE A 4 15.45 -7.02 1.11
CA ILE A 4 16.49 -6.94 0.08
C ILE A 4 16.76 -8.37 -0.43
N PRO A 5 16.83 -8.60 -1.76
CA PRO A 5 17.24 -9.90 -2.29
C PRO A 5 18.66 -10.25 -1.84
N TYR A 6 18.90 -11.55 -1.59
CA TYR A 6 20.23 -12.07 -1.29
C TYR A 6 21.17 -11.87 -2.49
N SER A 7 22.44 -11.59 -2.18
CA SER A 7 23.52 -11.51 -3.16
C SER A 7 24.76 -12.22 -2.63
N ILE A 8 25.60 -12.76 -3.53
CA ILE A 8 26.75 -13.61 -3.18
C ILE A 8 27.76 -12.92 -2.24
N ASN A 9 27.91 -11.59 -2.33
CA ASN A 9 28.75 -10.79 -1.43
C ASN A 9 28.22 -10.73 0.01
N LYS A 10 26.96 -11.09 0.26
CA LYS A 10 26.34 -11.18 1.59
C LYS A 10 26.36 -12.59 2.18
N ARG A 11 27.14 -13.51 1.59
CA ARG A 11 27.26 -14.90 2.06
C ARG A 11 27.65 -15.00 3.54
N GLU A 12 28.66 -14.26 3.99
CA GLU A 12 29.09 -14.34 5.39
C GLU A 12 28.03 -13.78 6.34
N ASP A 13 27.37 -12.67 5.98
CA ASP A 13 26.26 -12.10 6.76
C ASP A 13 25.12 -13.11 6.90
N TRP A 14 24.74 -13.77 5.81
CA TRP A 14 23.73 -14.83 5.78
C TRP A 14 24.12 -15.99 6.70
N ASP A 15 25.30 -16.59 6.47
CA ASP A 15 25.73 -17.78 7.21
C ASP A 15 25.96 -17.48 8.71
N SER A 16 26.46 -16.27 9.01
CA SER A 16 26.58 -15.77 10.39
C SER A 16 25.22 -15.60 11.06
N PHE A 17 24.21 -15.07 10.35
CA PHE A 17 22.86 -14.96 10.88
C PHE A 17 22.21 -16.32 11.09
N VAL A 18 22.35 -17.26 10.13
CA VAL A 18 21.84 -18.64 10.28
C VAL A 18 22.38 -19.27 11.57
N ARG A 19 23.68 -19.16 11.84
CA ARG A 19 24.31 -19.70 13.06
C ARG A 19 23.78 -19.07 14.36
N ARG A 20 23.35 -17.81 14.32
CA ARG A 20 22.81 -17.08 15.49
C ARG A 20 21.30 -17.22 15.65
N SER A 21 20.59 -17.57 14.58
CA SER A 21 19.12 -17.67 14.58
C SER A 21 18.62 -18.81 15.46
N LYS A 22 17.44 -18.62 16.06
CA LYS A 22 16.87 -19.57 17.02
C LYS A 22 16.40 -20.89 16.40
N ASN A 23 16.17 -20.88 15.09
CA ASN A 23 15.68 -21.99 14.28
C ASN A 23 16.63 -22.33 13.10
N GLY A 24 17.86 -21.81 13.11
CA GLY A 24 18.84 -22.05 12.05
C GLY A 24 19.50 -23.42 12.12
N THR A 25 19.78 -23.99 10.95
CA THR A 25 20.59 -25.22 10.80
C THR A 25 21.57 -25.05 9.66
N PHE A 26 22.64 -25.86 9.61
CA PHE A 26 23.63 -25.76 8.52
C PHE A 26 23.02 -25.99 7.12
N LEU A 27 21.86 -26.67 7.03
CA LEU A 27 21.10 -26.84 5.80
C LEU A 27 20.63 -25.50 5.19
N LEU A 28 20.52 -24.46 6.00
CA LEU A 28 20.08 -23.12 5.61
C LEU A 28 21.27 -22.19 5.31
N GLN A 29 22.52 -22.68 5.41
CA GLN A 29 23.71 -21.93 5.02
C GLN A 29 23.92 -22.01 3.50
N ARG A 30 24.51 -20.98 2.92
CA ARG A 30 24.76 -20.86 1.48
C ARG A 30 25.66 -21.95 0.95
N GLY A 31 26.62 -22.42 1.75
CA GLY A 31 27.42 -23.59 1.41
C GLY A 31 26.59 -24.85 1.10
N PHE A 32 25.42 -25.01 1.73
CA PHE A 32 24.49 -26.11 1.51
C PHE A 32 23.42 -25.74 0.48
N MET A 33 22.91 -24.51 0.46
CA MET A 33 21.89 -24.12 -0.52
C MET A 33 22.46 -24.01 -1.95
N ASP A 34 23.72 -23.65 -2.12
CA ASP A 34 24.25 -23.31 -3.44
C ASP A 34 24.84 -24.54 -4.18
N TYR A 35 24.80 -25.77 -3.64
CA TYR A 35 25.34 -26.94 -4.37
C TYR A 35 24.52 -27.30 -5.61
N HIS A 36 23.24 -26.93 -5.63
CA HIS A 36 22.30 -27.15 -6.73
C HIS A 36 21.82 -25.82 -7.35
N ALA A 37 22.61 -24.75 -7.27
CA ALA A 37 22.22 -23.41 -7.73
C ALA A 37 21.75 -23.35 -9.20
N ASP A 38 22.10 -24.34 -10.01
CA ASP A 38 21.65 -24.54 -11.39
C ASP A 38 20.20 -25.04 -11.50
N ARG A 39 19.63 -25.65 -10.45
CA ARG A 39 18.28 -26.25 -10.45
C ARG A 39 17.16 -25.29 -10.09
N PHE A 40 17.47 -24.20 -9.39
CA PHE A 40 16.47 -23.28 -8.87
C PHE A 40 16.89 -21.84 -9.06
N PHE A 41 15.95 -20.98 -9.49
CA PHE A 41 16.16 -19.54 -9.49
C PHE A 41 16.05 -19.01 -8.07
N ASP A 42 17.18 -18.72 -7.42
CA ASP A 42 17.21 -18.19 -6.05
C ASP A 42 16.55 -16.80 -6.01
N CYS A 43 15.58 -16.65 -5.11
CA CYS A 43 14.94 -15.37 -4.80
C CYS A 43 14.89 -15.11 -3.29
N SER A 44 15.80 -15.72 -2.54
CA SER A 44 15.92 -15.56 -1.10
C SER A 44 16.09 -14.09 -0.73
N VAL A 45 15.57 -13.72 0.45
CA VAL A 45 15.63 -12.33 0.94
C VAL A 45 16.23 -12.20 2.32
N MET A 46 16.79 -11.02 2.57
CA MET A 46 17.32 -10.54 3.83
C MET A 46 16.46 -9.37 4.31
N VAL A 47 16.06 -9.36 5.57
CA VAL A 47 15.14 -8.34 6.13
C VAL A 47 15.88 -7.47 7.13
N TYR A 48 15.86 -6.16 6.90
CA TYR A 48 16.52 -5.16 7.74
C TYR A 48 15.49 -4.25 8.46
N GLU A 49 15.83 -3.84 9.68
CA GLU A 49 15.11 -2.83 10.45
C GLU A 49 15.78 -1.44 10.30
N GLY A 50 14.98 -0.38 10.13
CA GLY A 50 15.47 1.01 10.16
C GLY A 50 16.19 1.55 8.92
N ILE A 51 16.34 0.77 7.83
CA ILE A 51 17.12 1.18 6.65
C ILE A 51 16.18 1.38 5.45
N THR A 52 15.84 2.61 5.07
CA THR A 52 15.19 2.86 3.76
C THR A 52 16.31 3.07 2.73
N PRO A 53 16.40 2.31 1.63
CA PRO A 53 17.38 2.60 0.60
C PRO A 53 17.07 3.98 0.04
N ALA A 54 18.05 4.87 0.11
CA ALA A 54 18.08 6.02 -0.77
C ALA A 54 18.06 5.44 -2.21
N ASP A 55 17.03 5.80 -2.97
CA ASP A 55 17.17 5.90 -4.43
C ASP A 55 17.17 4.61 -5.25
N GLY A 56 16.38 3.58 -4.90
CA GLY A 56 15.87 2.58 -5.88
C GLY A 56 16.89 1.77 -6.71
N TYR A 57 18.19 1.93 -6.50
CA TYR A 57 19.29 1.21 -7.13
C TYR A 57 20.41 1.04 -6.09
N GLN A 58 21.03 -0.14 -6.12
CA GLN A 58 22.02 -0.60 -5.17
C GLN A 58 23.21 0.36 -5.04
N GLU A 59 23.52 0.77 -3.81
CA GLU A 59 24.90 0.77 -3.31
C GLU A 59 24.91 0.61 -1.78
N GLU A 60 25.59 -0.45 -1.35
CA GLU A 60 26.06 -0.82 -0.01
C GLU A 60 25.25 -0.35 1.21
N VAL A 61 24.37 -1.22 1.71
CA VAL A 61 24.03 -1.23 3.15
C VAL A 61 25.31 -1.61 3.91
N PRO A 62 25.93 -0.68 4.65
CA PRO A 62 27.17 -0.97 5.36
C PRO A 62 26.82 -1.72 6.64
N ASP A 63 27.48 -2.86 6.81
CA ASP A 63 27.53 -3.65 8.04
C ASP A 63 26.25 -4.43 8.40
N SER A 64 26.41 -5.54 9.11
CA SER A 64 25.33 -6.45 9.56
C SER A 64 24.32 -5.83 10.55
N ARG A 65 24.40 -4.51 10.77
CA ARG A 65 23.55 -3.75 11.68
C ARG A 65 22.12 -3.71 11.15
N GLY A 66 21.20 -4.19 11.98
CA GLY A 66 19.76 -4.17 11.68
C GLY A 66 19.25 -5.34 10.84
N LEU A 67 20.07 -6.35 10.47
CA LEU A 67 19.56 -7.59 9.88
C LEU A 67 18.75 -8.37 10.94
N VAL A 68 17.46 -8.53 10.71
CA VAL A 68 16.51 -9.11 11.69
C VAL A 68 15.90 -10.45 11.25
N ALA A 69 15.93 -10.77 9.95
CA ALA A 69 15.46 -12.06 9.46
C ALA A 69 16.05 -12.45 8.09
N LEU A 70 15.98 -13.75 7.80
CA LEU A 70 16.25 -14.33 6.48
C LEU A 70 15.07 -15.16 6.03
N PHE A 71 14.84 -15.23 4.72
CA PHE A 71 13.88 -16.15 4.13
C PHE A 71 14.48 -16.81 2.88
N PRO A 72 14.91 -18.09 2.97
CA PRO A 72 15.45 -18.84 1.85
C PRO A 72 14.33 -19.17 0.86
N ALA A 73 14.53 -18.87 -0.41
CA ALA A 73 13.48 -19.04 -1.40
C ALA A 73 13.99 -19.29 -2.83
N ASN A 74 13.15 -19.94 -3.63
CA ASN A 74 13.31 -20.00 -5.07
C ASN A 74 12.01 -19.67 -5.81
N TRP A 75 12.15 -19.11 -7.01
CA TRP A 75 11.05 -18.71 -7.88
C TRP A 75 10.73 -19.81 -8.90
N VAL A 76 9.44 -20.02 -9.16
CA VAL A 76 8.92 -20.86 -10.24
C VAL A 76 7.97 -20.01 -11.08
N GLU A 77 8.47 -19.53 -12.22
CA GLU A 77 7.79 -18.53 -13.06
C GLU A 77 6.45 -19.01 -13.62
N ASP A 78 6.41 -20.24 -14.16
CA ASP A 78 5.20 -20.81 -14.75
C ASP A 78 4.04 -20.95 -13.75
N GLU A 79 4.33 -21.06 -12.47
CA GLU A 79 3.33 -21.14 -11.39
C GLU A 79 3.03 -19.79 -10.74
N ALA A 80 3.77 -18.74 -11.11
CA ALA A 80 3.85 -17.47 -10.39
C ALA A 80 4.01 -17.69 -8.87
N CYS A 81 4.88 -18.63 -8.47
CA CYS A 81 4.97 -19.16 -7.12
C CYS A 81 6.39 -19.05 -6.56
N VAL A 82 6.49 -18.55 -5.33
CA VAL A 82 7.72 -18.63 -4.53
C VAL A 82 7.63 -19.85 -3.63
N TYR A 83 8.66 -20.68 -3.63
CA TYR A 83 8.82 -21.76 -2.65
C TYR A 83 9.85 -21.31 -1.61
N SER A 84 9.70 -21.73 -0.35
CA SER A 84 10.71 -21.59 0.70
C SER A 84 11.87 -22.58 0.51
N HIS A 85 12.42 -22.49 -0.69
CA HIS A 85 13.48 -23.26 -1.30
C HIS A 85 13.17 -24.78 -1.44
N GLN A 86 12.86 -25.24 -2.66
CA GLN A 86 12.44 -26.61 -2.97
C GLN A 86 13.51 -27.67 -2.66
N GLY A 87 14.80 -27.36 -2.82
CA GLY A 87 15.90 -28.29 -2.53
C GLY A 87 16.20 -28.56 -1.04
N LEU A 88 15.43 -27.99 -0.11
CA LEU A 88 15.63 -28.17 1.34
C LEU A 88 14.53 -29.04 1.95
N THR A 89 14.86 -29.84 2.97
CA THR A 89 13.85 -30.62 3.72
C THR A 89 12.80 -29.72 4.36
N TYR A 90 13.25 -28.59 4.91
CA TYR A 90 12.46 -27.51 5.45
C TYR A 90 13.19 -26.19 5.16
N GLY A 91 12.46 -25.10 5.16
CA GLY A 91 12.94 -23.75 4.90
C GLY A 91 11.80 -22.80 5.14
N GLY A 92 12.03 -21.78 5.95
CA GLY A 92 11.01 -20.82 6.38
C GLY A 92 11.70 -19.59 6.92
N LEU A 93 10.97 -18.78 7.69
CA LEU A 93 11.50 -17.56 8.25
C LEU A 93 12.53 -17.85 9.36
N LEU A 94 13.79 -17.45 9.15
CA LEU A 94 14.81 -17.48 10.19
C LEU A 94 14.83 -16.15 10.95
N VAL A 95 14.83 -16.21 12.28
CA VAL A 95 14.89 -15.03 13.15
C VAL A 95 15.83 -15.24 14.34
N LEU A 96 16.33 -14.16 14.91
CA LEU A 96 17.16 -14.22 16.12
C LEU A 96 16.32 -14.57 17.37
N PRO A 97 16.93 -15.14 18.43
CA PRO A 97 16.24 -15.51 19.67
C PRO A 97 15.40 -14.40 20.31
N GLU A 98 15.86 -13.15 20.20
CA GLU A 98 15.23 -11.95 20.75
C GLU A 98 13.97 -11.48 19.99
N VAL A 99 13.77 -11.94 18.75
CA VAL A 99 12.65 -11.50 17.92
C VAL A 99 11.33 -12.07 18.44
N THR A 100 10.40 -11.18 18.75
CA THR A 100 9.08 -11.47 19.34
C THR A 100 8.04 -11.84 18.30
N GLN A 101 6.90 -12.38 18.76
CA GLN A 101 5.75 -12.71 17.90
C GLN A 101 5.25 -11.52 17.06
N VAL A 102 5.20 -10.31 17.63
CA VAL A 102 4.71 -9.12 16.93
C VAL A 102 5.67 -8.72 15.81
N GLU A 103 6.97 -8.87 16.03
CA GLU A 103 7.99 -8.61 15.02
C GLU A 103 7.94 -9.65 13.91
N VAL A 104 7.82 -10.95 14.24
CA VAL A 104 7.65 -12.03 13.24
C VAL A 104 6.44 -11.77 12.32
N MET A 105 5.32 -11.29 12.88
CA MET A 105 4.15 -10.90 12.08
C MET A 105 4.49 -9.83 11.03
N ARG A 106 5.22 -8.78 11.43
CA ARG A 106 5.63 -7.67 10.55
C ARG A 106 6.67 -8.10 9.53
N ILE A 107 7.64 -8.93 9.95
CA ILE A 107 8.69 -9.47 9.08
C ILE A 107 8.05 -10.33 7.99
N LEU A 108 7.20 -11.28 8.35
CA LEU A 108 6.55 -12.15 7.38
C LEU A 108 5.66 -11.33 6.43
N GLN A 109 4.89 -10.36 6.95
CA GLN A 109 4.10 -9.45 6.12
C GLN A 109 4.97 -8.73 5.07
N ALA A 110 6.12 -8.17 5.49
CA ALA A 110 7.02 -7.46 4.60
C ALA A 110 7.58 -8.39 3.50
N VAL A 111 7.99 -9.62 3.86
CA VAL A 111 8.48 -10.63 2.91
C VAL A 111 7.40 -11.01 1.88
N LEU A 112 6.18 -11.27 2.34
CA LEU A 112 5.06 -11.66 1.46
C LEU A 112 4.67 -10.52 0.51
N LEU A 113 4.60 -9.28 1.01
CA LEU A 113 4.32 -8.09 0.18
C LEU A 113 5.46 -7.81 -0.82
N TYR A 114 6.71 -8.05 -0.43
CA TYR A 114 7.86 -7.95 -1.33
C TYR A 114 7.72 -8.92 -2.51
N TYR A 115 7.44 -10.20 -2.26
CA TYR A 115 7.27 -11.17 -3.36
C TYR A 115 6.06 -10.84 -4.25
N GLN A 116 4.95 -10.38 -3.66
CA GLN A 116 3.79 -9.93 -4.42
C GLN A 116 4.12 -8.75 -5.34
N GLY A 117 4.81 -7.73 -4.81
CA GLY A 117 5.09 -6.49 -5.53
C GLY A 117 6.27 -6.58 -6.51
N TYR A 118 7.35 -7.26 -6.12
CA TYR A 118 8.59 -7.33 -6.89
C TYR A 118 8.60 -8.44 -7.94
N LEU A 119 8.17 -9.66 -7.56
CA LEU A 119 8.14 -10.82 -8.47
C LEU A 119 6.77 -11.04 -9.13
N GLY A 120 5.74 -10.31 -8.73
CA GLY A 120 4.37 -10.58 -9.19
C GLY A 120 3.84 -11.93 -8.71
N ALA A 121 4.40 -12.48 -7.62
CA ALA A 121 4.01 -13.77 -7.10
C ALA A 121 2.54 -13.77 -6.67
N ARG A 122 1.83 -14.86 -6.96
CA ARG A 122 0.43 -15.06 -6.54
C ARG A 122 0.30 -15.85 -5.25
N ARG A 123 1.29 -16.67 -4.93
CA ARG A 123 1.34 -17.50 -3.72
C ARG A 123 2.77 -17.81 -3.28
N VAL A 124 2.93 -18.13 -2.01
CA VAL A 124 4.19 -18.61 -1.43
C VAL A 124 3.97 -19.96 -0.76
N VAL A 125 4.78 -20.97 -1.09
CA VAL A 125 4.75 -22.29 -0.45
C VAL A 125 5.83 -22.35 0.61
N VAL A 126 5.44 -22.49 1.87
CA VAL A 126 6.34 -22.43 3.04
C VAL A 126 6.45 -23.80 3.70
N LYS A 127 7.68 -24.20 4.05
CA LYS A 127 8.02 -25.45 4.76
C LYS A 127 8.65 -25.11 6.13
N PRO A 128 7.86 -24.72 7.15
CA PRO A 128 8.39 -24.26 8.42
C PRO A 128 9.35 -25.26 9.06
N ILE A 129 10.34 -24.74 9.78
CA ILE A 129 11.34 -25.57 10.47
C ILE A 129 10.65 -26.31 11.64
N PRO A 130 10.75 -27.66 11.71
CA PRO A 130 10.14 -28.41 12.81
C PRO A 130 10.74 -28.01 14.16
N TYR A 131 9.90 -27.97 15.20
CA TYR A 131 10.29 -27.43 16.51
C TYR A 131 11.50 -28.13 17.18
N ILE A 132 11.78 -29.38 16.81
CA ILE A 132 12.91 -30.16 17.34
C ILE A 132 14.27 -29.60 16.93
N TYR A 133 14.33 -28.80 15.85
CA TYR A 133 15.56 -28.17 15.36
C TYR A 133 15.84 -26.81 16.01
N SER A 134 14.86 -26.24 16.69
CA SER A 134 14.99 -24.90 17.28
C SER A 134 15.56 -24.97 18.69
N GLY A 135 16.44 -24.03 19.05
CA GLY A 135 17.06 -23.94 20.38
C GLY A 135 16.10 -23.51 21.49
N VAL A 136 15.07 -22.75 21.13
CA VAL A 136 14.04 -22.21 22.02
C VAL A 136 12.66 -22.32 21.33
N PRO A 137 11.54 -22.10 22.04
CA PRO A 137 10.23 -21.99 21.40
C PRO A 137 10.27 -21.05 20.19
N SER A 138 9.73 -21.52 19.06
CA SER A 138 9.87 -20.87 17.74
C SER A 138 8.61 -21.02 16.87
N GLY A 139 7.45 -21.11 17.51
CA GLY A 139 6.17 -21.33 16.82
C GLY A 139 5.58 -20.07 16.16
N GLU A 140 6.29 -18.94 16.18
CA GLU A 140 5.73 -17.65 15.76
C GLU A 140 5.40 -17.60 14.27
N GLU A 141 6.20 -18.27 13.44
CA GLU A 141 5.96 -18.38 12.00
C GLU A 141 4.63 -19.08 11.71
N LEU A 142 4.28 -20.15 12.45
CA LEU A 142 3.04 -20.89 12.25
C LEU A 142 1.81 -20.01 12.51
N TYR A 143 1.85 -19.18 13.56
CA TYR A 143 0.78 -18.22 13.82
C TYR A 143 0.73 -17.13 12.73
N ALA A 144 1.88 -16.65 12.28
CA ALA A 144 1.94 -15.64 11.23
C ALA A 144 1.42 -16.14 9.88
N LEU A 145 1.72 -17.39 9.52
CA LEU A 145 1.16 -18.07 8.34
C LEU A 145 -0.36 -18.19 8.43
N PHE A 146 -0.89 -18.63 9.58
CA PHE A 146 -2.34 -18.67 9.79
C PHE A 146 -3.00 -17.29 9.57
N ARG A 147 -2.39 -16.22 10.09
CA ARG A 147 -2.88 -14.84 9.92
C ARG A 147 -2.74 -14.33 8.48
N ALA A 148 -1.72 -14.76 7.75
CA ALA A 148 -1.56 -14.49 6.32
C ALA A 148 -2.61 -15.20 5.46
N GLY A 149 -3.32 -16.19 6.02
CA GLY A 149 -4.30 -16.97 5.31
C GLY A 149 -3.78 -18.22 4.65
N ALA A 150 -2.70 -18.77 5.20
CA ALA A 150 -2.12 -19.99 4.73
C ALA A 150 -3.08 -21.18 4.87
N ASP A 151 -3.17 -21.97 3.81
CA ASP A 151 -3.82 -23.29 3.82
C ASP A 151 -2.77 -24.38 4.03
N LEU A 152 -3.10 -25.39 4.84
CA LEU A 152 -2.23 -26.55 5.01
C LEU A 152 -2.25 -27.38 3.72
N ARG A 153 -1.15 -27.35 2.96
CA ARG A 153 -1.00 -28.06 1.69
C ARG A 153 -0.72 -29.55 1.90
N CYS A 154 0.19 -29.85 2.81
CA CYS A 154 0.44 -31.21 3.24
C CYS A 154 0.99 -31.28 4.67
N ARG A 155 0.82 -32.45 5.29
CA ARG A 155 1.37 -32.80 6.59
C ARG A 155 2.05 -34.15 6.49
N GLN A 156 3.36 -34.16 6.66
CA GLN A 156 4.17 -35.37 6.69
C GLN A 156 4.51 -35.74 8.13
N VAL A 157 4.75 -37.03 8.39
CA VAL A 157 5.07 -37.52 9.73
C VAL A 157 6.48 -38.08 9.72
N SER A 158 7.35 -37.50 10.54
CA SER A 158 8.66 -38.02 10.88
C SER A 158 8.63 -38.81 12.19
N THR A 159 9.62 -39.66 12.41
CA THR A 159 9.75 -40.45 13.65
C THR A 159 11.00 -40.03 14.42
N VAL A 160 10.79 -39.51 15.62
CA VAL A 160 11.84 -38.87 16.42
C VAL A 160 11.99 -39.55 17.77
N VAL A 161 13.22 -39.92 18.12
CA VAL A 161 13.59 -40.40 19.46
C VAL A 161 14.00 -39.20 20.30
N SER A 162 13.28 -38.94 21.39
CA SER A 162 13.69 -37.95 22.39
C SER A 162 14.61 -38.58 23.42
N MET A 163 15.81 -38.04 23.59
CA MET A 163 16.78 -38.52 24.58
C MET A 163 16.47 -38.01 26.00
N ALA A 164 15.74 -36.89 26.10
CA ALA A 164 15.24 -36.39 27.38
C ALA A 164 14.15 -37.30 27.98
N HIS A 165 13.37 -37.97 27.12
CA HIS A 165 12.28 -38.87 27.52
C HIS A 165 12.34 -40.18 26.69
N PRO A 166 13.36 -41.01 26.90
CA PRO A 166 13.62 -42.15 26.04
C PRO A 166 12.55 -43.23 26.22
N MET A 167 11.93 -43.64 25.12
CA MET A 167 11.07 -44.81 25.10
C MET A 167 11.91 -46.08 24.94
N LYS A 168 11.50 -47.16 25.62
CA LYS A 168 12.20 -48.43 25.53
C LYS A 168 12.12 -48.99 24.09
N MET A 169 13.27 -49.31 23.51
CA MET A 169 13.33 -50.04 22.24
C MET A 169 12.62 -51.39 22.36
N ARG A 170 11.88 -51.78 21.32
CA ARG A 170 11.15 -53.05 21.32
C ARG A 170 12.12 -54.22 21.37
N THR A 171 11.75 -55.27 22.11
CA THR A 171 12.56 -56.50 22.28
C THR A 171 12.99 -57.10 20.94
N LEU A 172 12.14 -57.02 19.91
CA LEU A 172 12.48 -57.49 18.56
C LEU A 172 13.71 -56.78 17.97
N ARG A 173 13.79 -55.45 18.07
CA ARG A 173 14.93 -54.68 17.54
C ARG A 173 16.23 -55.05 18.26
N MET A 174 16.16 -55.21 19.58
CA MET A 174 17.30 -55.65 20.40
C MET A 174 17.79 -57.05 20.01
N ARG A 175 16.86 -57.99 19.72
CA ARG A 175 17.21 -59.34 19.25
C ARG A 175 17.87 -59.31 17.87
N GLN A 176 17.36 -58.49 16.96
CA GLN A 176 17.94 -58.32 15.62
C GLN A 176 19.34 -57.70 15.68
N ALA A 177 19.56 -56.69 16.53
CA ALA A 177 20.88 -56.12 16.75
C ALA A 177 21.88 -57.14 17.33
N LYS A 178 21.41 -58.03 18.22
CA LYS A 178 22.23 -59.15 18.74
C LYS A 178 22.55 -60.17 17.65
N LYS A 179 21.57 -60.52 16.81
CA LYS A 179 21.73 -61.43 15.66
C LYS A 179 22.79 -60.90 14.69
N ALA A 180 22.79 -59.59 14.41
CA ALA A 180 23.79 -58.96 13.56
C ALA A 180 25.21 -59.12 14.13
N ILE A 181 25.39 -58.88 15.44
CA ILE A 181 26.69 -59.04 16.10
C ILE A 181 27.15 -60.51 16.06
N GLU A 182 26.24 -61.46 16.33
CA GLU A 182 26.54 -62.90 16.28
C GLU A 182 26.90 -63.39 14.88
N HIS A 183 26.36 -62.74 13.84
CA HIS A 183 26.70 -62.99 12.44
C HIS A 183 28.05 -62.36 12.02
N GLY A 184 28.68 -61.55 12.87
CA GLY A 184 29.96 -60.91 12.60
C GLY A 184 29.89 -59.48 12.04
N PHE A 185 28.70 -58.86 12.03
CA PHE A 185 28.58 -57.46 11.65
C PHE A 185 29.14 -56.52 12.71
N TYR A 186 29.85 -55.48 12.27
CA TYR A 186 30.38 -54.44 13.15
C TYR A 186 30.09 -53.04 12.61
N ILE A 187 30.06 -52.05 13.51
CA ILE A 187 29.84 -50.65 13.16
C ILE A 187 31.15 -50.05 12.64
N ASP A 188 31.04 -49.35 11.52
CA ASP A 188 32.12 -48.55 10.95
C ASP A 188 31.63 -47.10 10.70
N ARG A 189 32.57 -46.17 10.58
CA ARG A 189 32.30 -44.78 10.23
C ARG A 189 33.33 -44.35 9.21
N MET A 190 32.85 -43.75 8.12
CA MET A 190 33.73 -43.20 7.10
C MET A 190 34.69 -42.17 7.72
N THR A 191 35.98 -42.33 7.42
CA THR A 191 37.01 -41.37 7.81
C THR A 191 36.91 -40.12 6.93
N GLU A 192 37.18 -38.95 7.48
CA GLU A 192 37.17 -37.70 6.71
C GLU A 192 38.15 -37.79 5.53
N GLY A 193 37.67 -37.49 4.32
CA GLY A 193 38.45 -37.60 3.07
C GLY A 193 38.40 -38.96 2.36
N ASP A 194 37.80 -39.99 2.97
CA ASP A 194 37.63 -41.32 2.36
C ASP A 194 36.39 -41.38 1.44
N TYR A 195 36.49 -40.74 0.28
CA TYR A 195 35.40 -40.71 -0.69
C TYR A 195 35.22 -42.03 -1.46
N GLY A 196 36.19 -42.94 -1.41
CA GLY A 196 36.04 -44.29 -1.98
C GLY A 196 34.98 -45.09 -1.22
N THR A 197 34.99 -45.01 0.11
CA THR A 197 33.94 -45.60 0.96
C THR A 197 32.57 -44.97 0.71
N LEU A 198 32.52 -43.65 0.43
CA LEU A 198 31.27 -42.98 0.05
C LEU A 198 30.71 -43.55 -1.26
N GLU A 199 31.55 -43.70 -2.28
CA GLU A 199 31.16 -44.27 -3.58
C GLU A 199 30.69 -45.72 -3.44
N GLU A 200 31.41 -46.56 -2.68
CA GLU A 200 31.01 -47.95 -2.36
C GLU A 200 29.61 -47.98 -1.72
N TYR A 201 29.36 -47.11 -0.75
CA TYR A 201 28.05 -47.01 -0.10
C TYR A 201 26.95 -46.48 -1.04
N TRP A 202 27.28 -45.51 -1.90
CA TRP A 202 26.31 -44.93 -2.83
C TRP A 202 25.82 -45.95 -3.85
N HIS A 203 26.70 -46.85 -4.30
CA HIS A 203 26.32 -47.98 -5.15
C HIS A 203 25.31 -48.90 -4.45
N LEU A 204 25.55 -49.27 -3.19
CA LEU A 204 24.61 -50.07 -2.40
C LEU A 204 23.26 -49.35 -2.24
N LEU A 205 23.28 -48.05 -1.93
CA LEU A 205 22.08 -47.25 -1.76
C LEU A 205 21.25 -47.20 -3.05
N ASP A 206 21.88 -46.93 -4.19
CA ASP A 206 21.22 -46.87 -5.49
C ASP A 206 20.64 -48.23 -5.89
N GLU A 207 21.36 -49.33 -5.69
CA GLU A 207 20.87 -50.69 -5.95
C GLU A 207 19.63 -51.01 -5.10
N VAL A 208 19.64 -50.64 -3.80
CA VAL A 208 18.49 -50.84 -2.90
C VAL A 208 17.29 -50.01 -3.34
N LEU A 209 17.48 -48.73 -3.69
CA LEU A 209 16.38 -47.87 -4.13
C LEU A 209 15.80 -48.32 -5.48
N GLN A 210 16.64 -48.73 -6.43
CA GLN A 210 16.18 -49.23 -7.73
C GLN A 210 15.40 -50.54 -7.60
N SER A 211 15.88 -51.48 -6.76
CA SER A 211 15.26 -52.79 -6.59
C SER A 211 13.93 -52.76 -5.83
N HIS A 212 13.77 -51.85 -4.85
CA HIS A 212 12.56 -51.78 -4.01
C HIS A 212 11.56 -50.69 -4.42
N HIS A 213 12.04 -49.61 -5.03
CA HIS A 213 11.24 -48.41 -5.28
C HIS A 213 11.34 -47.88 -6.71
N HIS A 214 12.20 -48.45 -7.56
CA HIS A 214 12.45 -48.01 -8.94
C HIS A 214 12.80 -46.51 -9.05
N VAL A 215 13.55 -45.99 -8.07
CA VAL A 215 14.02 -44.60 -8.02
C VAL A 215 15.52 -44.57 -7.70
N HIS A 216 16.15 -43.42 -7.98
CA HIS A 216 17.53 -43.13 -7.63
C HIS A 216 17.62 -42.24 -6.37
N PRO A 217 18.77 -42.19 -5.69
CA PRO A 217 19.03 -41.21 -4.63
C PRO A 217 18.84 -39.77 -5.15
N VAL A 218 18.28 -38.90 -4.31
CA VAL A 218 18.07 -37.48 -4.65
C VAL A 218 19.40 -36.75 -4.91
N HIS A 219 20.45 -37.12 -4.19
CA HIS A 219 21.80 -36.60 -4.41
C HIS A 219 22.66 -37.68 -5.03
N THR A 220 23.45 -37.31 -6.02
CA THR A 220 24.54 -38.12 -6.56
C THR A 220 25.68 -38.28 -5.55
N ALA A 221 26.56 -39.26 -5.78
CA ALA A 221 27.75 -39.45 -4.94
C ALA A 221 28.64 -38.20 -4.94
N ASP A 222 28.78 -37.52 -6.09
CA ASP A 222 29.57 -36.30 -6.24
C ASP A 222 28.97 -35.12 -5.47
N GLU A 223 27.65 -34.94 -5.49
CA GLU A 223 26.98 -33.92 -4.69
C GLU A 223 27.15 -34.19 -3.19
N MET A 224 27.00 -35.44 -2.77
CA MET A 224 27.21 -35.80 -1.37
C MET A 224 28.68 -35.61 -0.94
N ARG A 225 29.63 -35.94 -1.81
CA ARG A 225 31.06 -35.67 -1.62
C ARG A 225 31.31 -34.18 -1.43
N LEU A 226 30.76 -33.33 -2.30
CA LEU A 226 30.89 -31.88 -2.21
C LEU A 226 30.30 -31.34 -0.90
N LEU A 227 29.14 -31.84 -0.49
CA LEU A 227 28.50 -31.47 0.77
C LEU A 227 29.35 -31.90 1.98
N MET A 228 29.87 -33.13 1.99
CA MET A 228 30.76 -33.62 3.05
C MET A 228 32.09 -32.86 3.11
N GLN A 229 32.60 -32.35 1.98
CA GLN A 229 33.76 -31.45 1.96
C GLN A 229 33.46 -30.08 2.59
N ARG A 230 32.26 -29.54 2.34
CA ARG A 230 31.84 -28.24 2.88
C ARG A 230 31.43 -28.33 4.36
N PHE A 231 30.89 -29.47 4.78
CA PHE A 231 30.34 -29.70 6.12
C PHE A 231 30.85 -31.02 6.75
N PRO A 232 32.17 -31.20 6.91
CA PRO A 232 32.76 -32.46 7.37
C PRO A 232 32.41 -32.80 8.83
N LYS A 233 32.01 -31.79 9.62
CA LYS A 233 31.61 -31.98 11.03
C LYS A 233 30.14 -32.33 11.17
N GLU A 234 29.31 -31.86 10.23
CA GLU A 234 27.86 -31.95 10.27
C GLU A 234 27.34 -33.14 9.46
N ILE A 235 28.01 -33.55 8.38
CA ILE A 235 27.56 -34.66 7.54
C ILE A 235 28.49 -35.86 7.72
N LYS A 236 27.94 -36.98 8.22
CA LYS A 236 28.73 -38.19 8.53
C LYS A 236 28.08 -39.43 7.95
N LEU A 237 28.89 -40.33 7.40
CA LEU A 237 28.47 -41.65 6.94
C LEU A 237 28.79 -42.71 8.00
N TYR A 238 27.77 -43.43 8.44
CA TYR A 238 27.89 -44.58 9.33
C TYR A 238 27.49 -45.85 8.60
N LEU A 239 28.25 -46.90 8.82
CA LEU A 239 28.20 -48.14 8.06
C LEU A 239 28.09 -49.33 9.00
N VAL A 240 27.60 -50.42 8.44
CA VAL A 240 27.74 -51.77 8.99
C VAL A 240 28.53 -52.56 7.97
N ARG A 241 29.63 -53.16 8.41
CA ARG A 241 30.51 -53.97 7.58
C ARG A 241 30.55 -55.42 8.04
N CYS A 242 30.90 -56.30 7.11
CA CYS A 242 31.37 -57.66 7.34
C CYS A 242 32.69 -57.87 6.59
N ASP A 243 33.25 -59.08 6.63
CA ASP A 243 34.55 -59.42 6.02
C ASP A 243 34.61 -59.20 4.49
N HIS A 244 33.47 -58.98 3.82
CA HIS A 244 33.39 -58.86 2.36
C HIS A 244 32.84 -57.52 1.86
N GLY A 245 32.58 -56.55 2.75
CA GLY A 245 32.20 -55.18 2.34
C GLY A 245 31.13 -54.53 3.22
N ILE A 246 30.54 -53.45 2.69
CA ILE A 246 29.43 -52.72 3.32
C ILE A 246 28.11 -53.47 3.14
N VAL A 247 27.39 -53.76 4.23
CA VAL A 247 26.09 -54.46 4.19
C VAL A 247 24.89 -53.55 4.50
N ALA A 248 25.13 -52.43 5.19
CA ALA A 248 24.13 -51.40 5.45
C ALA A 248 24.81 -50.08 5.82
N GLY A 249 24.06 -48.98 5.79
CA GLY A 249 24.56 -47.69 6.23
C GLY A 249 23.50 -46.61 6.28
N THR A 250 23.94 -45.42 6.66
CA THR A 250 23.14 -44.20 6.64
C THR A 250 24.05 -42.97 6.73
N VAL A 251 23.63 -41.89 6.09
CA VAL A 251 24.21 -40.57 6.32
C VAL A 251 23.44 -39.90 7.45
N VAL A 252 24.14 -39.22 8.36
CA VAL A 252 23.52 -38.44 9.43
C VAL A 252 23.93 -36.98 9.28
N PHE A 253 22.91 -36.12 9.23
CA PHE A 253 23.04 -34.66 9.28
C PHE A 253 22.92 -34.23 10.75
N GLU A 254 24.04 -33.83 11.33
CA GLU A 254 24.15 -33.34 12.70
C GLU A 254 23.90 -31.83 12.72
N THR A 255 22.82 -31.45 13.41
CA THR A 255 22.57 -30.06 13.82
C THR A 255 22.97 -29.91 15.29
N ALA A 256 22.77 -28.71 15.87
CA ALA A 256 23.12 -28.48 17.27
C ALA A 256 22.39 -29.42 18.27
N ARG A 257 21.20 -29.92 17.92
CA ARG A 257 20.34 -30.71 18.84
C ARG A 257 19.82 -32.02 18.25
N VAL A 258 19.80 -32.13 16.92
CA VAL A 258 19.19 -33.24 16.18
C VAL A 258 20.26 -33.94 15.35
N ALA A 259 20.34 -35.27 15.50
CA ALA A 259 20.97 -36.16 14.54
C ALA A 259 19.89 -36.64 13.55
N HIS A 260 19.85 -36.06 12.36
CA HIS A 260 18.84 -36.36 11.35
C HIS A 260 19.37 -37.41 10.37
N VAL A 261 18.74 -38.58 10.39
CA VAL A 261 19.13 -39.76 9.62
C VAL A 261 18.59 -39.64 8.19
N GLN A 262 19.48 -39.81 7.22
CA GLN A 262 19.23 -39.67 5.79
C GLN A 262 19.86 -40.82 5.02
N TYR A 263 19.32 -41.09 3.83
CA TYR A 263 19.85 -42.11 2.90
C TYR A 263 20.09 -43.47 3.58
N ILE A 264 19.06 -44.05 4.19
CA ILE A 264 19.16 -45.35 4.87
C ILE A 264 19.14 -46.46 3.81
N ALA A 265 20.16 -47.32 3.81
CA ALA A 265 20.16 -48.50 2.95
C ALA A 265 20.68 -49.73 3.69
N SER A 266 20.17 -50.88 3.27
CA SER A 266 20.59 -52.18 3.77
C SER A 266 20.42 -53.19 2.64
N GLY A 267 21.52 -53.86 2.27
CA GLY A 267 21.50 -54.94 1.30
C GLY A 267 20.72 -56.15 1.79
N GLU A 268 20.59 -57.18 0.95
CA GLU A 268 19.83 -58.39 1.27
C GLU A 268 20.36 -59.09 2.53
N GLU A 269 21.68 -59.31 2.61
CA GLU A 269 22.33 -59.90 3.78
C GLU A 269 22.14 -59.03 5.03
N GLY A 270 22.33 -57.72 4.90
CA GLY A 270 22.11 -56.76 5.98
C GLY A 270 20.69 -56.83 6.55
N ARG A 271 19.68 -56.96 5.69
CA ARG A 271 18.27 -57.09 6.10
C ARG A 271 18.00 -58.42 6.79
N ALA A 272 18.56 -59.52 6.27
CA ALA A 272 18.37 -60.86 6.82
C ALA A 272 18.90 -61.00 8.26
N PHE A 273 20.00 -60.31 8.59
CA PHE A 273 20.68 -60.43 9.88
C PHE A 273 20.53 -59.22 10.80
N GLY A 274 19.80 -58.16 10.40
CA GLY A 274 19.45 -57.04 11.28
C GLY A 274 20.53 -55.95 11.37
N ALA A 275 21.25 -55.69 10.27
CA ALA A 275 22.32 -54.67 10.22
C ALA A 275 21.83 -53.28 10.64
N LEU A 276 20.68 -52.81 10.13
CA LEU A 276 20.10 -51.52 10.53
C LEU A 276 19.68 -51.49 12.01
N ASP A 277 19.25 -52.62 12.57
CA ASP A 277 18.95 -52.70 14.00
C ASP A 277 20.20 -52.52 14.85
N LEU A 278 21.33 -53.11 14.44
CA LEU A 278 22.63 -52.89 15.07
C LEU A 278 23.07 -51.42 14.94
N LEU A 279 22.97 -50.86 13.73
CA LEU A 279 23.35 -49.48 13.44
C LEU A 279 22.56 -48.48 14.29
N PHE A 280 21.23 -48.53 14.25
CA PHE A 280 20.41 -47.58 15.00
C PHE A 280 20.47 -47.78 16.50
N ARG A 281 20.66 -49.02 16.99
CA ARG A 281 20.95 -49.25 18.41
C ARG A 281 22.22 -48.51 18.83
N HIS A 282 23.30 -48.62 18.05
CA HIS A 282 24.56 -47.92 18.33
C HIS A 282 24.40 -46.40 18.22
N LEU A 283 23.74 -45.91 17.17
CA LEU A 283 23.53 -44.46 16.98
C LEU A 283 22.75 -43.84 18.15
N ILE A 284 21.66 -44.47 18.59
CA ILE A 284 20.83 -43.97 19.69
C ILE A 284 21.50 -44.15 21.06
N SER A 285 22.01 -45.36 21.34
CA SER A 285 22.40 -45.73 22.71
C SER A 285 23.83 -45.32 23.05
N GLU A 286 24.68 -45.11 22.04
CA GLU A 286 26.12 -44.91 22.21
C GLU A 286 26.55 -43.58 21.58
N ARG A 287 26.38 -43.40 20.25
CA ARG A 287 26.96 -42.26 19.52
C ARG A 287 26.26 -40.92 19.79
N TYR A 288 24.93 -40.89 19.78
CA TYR A 288 24.09 -39.70 19.93
C TYR A 288 23.32 -39.64 21.24
N LYS A 289 23.75 -40.41 22.24
CA LYS A 289 23.15 -40.42 23.58
C LYS A 289 23.07 -39.03 24.24
N GLN A 290 23.98 -38.12 23.86
CA GLN A 290 24.05 -36.75 24.37
C GLN A 290 23.34 -35.71 23.48
N MET A 291 22.86 -36.10 22.29
CA MET A 291 21.98 -35.24 21.50
C MET A 291 20.59 -35.22 22.14
N GLU A 292 19.77 -34.25 21.80
CA GLU A 292 18.40 -34.20 22.31
C GLU A 292 17.45 -35.09 21.50
N TYR A 293 17.69 -35.14 20.18
CA TYR A 293 16.84 -35.88 19.26
C TYR A 293 17.65 -36.68 18.24
N VAL A 294 17.15 -37.87 17.93
CA VAL A 294 17.50 -38.60 16.70
C VAL A 294 16.25 -38.65 15.85
N ASP A 295 16.31 -38.07 14.66
CA ASP A 295 15.18 -38.00 13.73
C ASP A 295 15.39 -38.95 12.56
N PHE A 296 14.49 -39.91 12.39
CA PHE A 296 14.54 -40.91 11.32
C PHE A 296 13.95 -40.43 9.97
N GLY A 297 13.51 -39.18 9.90
CA GLY A 297 12.91 -38.62 8.70
C GLY A 297 11.50 -39.16 8.42
N ILE A 298 10.91 -38.60 7.37
CA ILE A 298 9.51 -38.77 6.99
C ILE A 298 9.18 -40.25 6.70
N SER A 299 7.98 -40.67 7.09
CA SER A 299 7.42 -42.02 6.85
C SER A 299 6.12 -41.99 6.06
N THR A 300 5.83 -40.87 5.40
CA THR A 300 4.65 -40.69 4.56
C THR A 300 5.01 -40.46 3.10
N GLU A 301 4.15 -40.91 2.21
CA GLU A 301 4.27 -40.77 0.76
C GLU A 301 3.17 -39.84 0.22
N ARG A 302 3.27 -39.45 -1.06
CA ARG A 302 2.28 -38.60 -1.75
C ARG A 302 1.93 -37.32 -0.97
N GLY A 303 2.96 -36.68 -0.41
CA GLY A 303 2.78 -35.48 0.41
C GLY A 303 1.91 -35.72 1.65
N GLY A 304 2.09 -36.83 2.36
CA GLY A 304 1.34 -37.08 3.60
C GLY A 304 0.02 -37.82 3.44
N ALA A 305 -0.47 -38.01 2.21
CA ALA A 305 -1.74 -38.69 1.97
C ALA A 305 -1.69 -40.21 2.21
N TYR A 306 -0.49 -40.80 2.27
CA TYR A 306 -0.30 -42.21 2.55
C TYR A 306 0.74 -42.40 3.66
N LEU A 307 0.39 -43.15 4.70
CA LEU A 307 1.31 -43.54 5.77
C LEU A 307 1.93 -44.90 5.45
N ASN A 308 3.26 -44.95 5.35
CA ASN A 308 3.97 -46.21 5.21
C ASN A 308 4.06 -46.90 6.58
N GLU A 309 3.07 -47.72 6.90
CA GLU A 309 2.92 -48.37 8.20
C GLU A 309 4.12 -49.27 8.55
N GLY A 310 4.72 -49.95 7.57
CA GLY A 310 5.89 -50.79 7.78
C GLY A 310 7.12 -49.97 8.18
N LEU A 311 7.38 -48.87 7.46
CA LEU A 311 8.49 -47.97 7.72
C LEU A 311 8.36 -47.28 9.08
N ILE A 312 7.17 -46.73 9.39
CA ILE A 312 6.96 -46.06 10.68
C ILE A 312 7.00 -47.06 11.85
N PHE A 313 6.43 -48.26 11.70
CA PHE A 313 6.49 -49.30 12.72
C PHE A 313 7.93 -49.71 13.05
N GLN A 314 8.79 -49.80 12.02
CA GLN A 314 10.21 -50.09 12.21
C GLN A 314 10.89 -48.98 13.03
N LYS A 315 10.71 -47.72 12.63
CA LYS A 315 11.32 -46.55 13.29
C LYS A 315 10.83 -46.37 14.73
N GLU A 316 9.52 -46.52 14.98
CA GLU A 316 8.94 -46.49 16.33
C GLU A 316 9.42 -47.66 17.20
N GLY A 317 9.83 -48.76 16.57
CA GLY A 317 10.49 -49.88 17.24
C GLY A 317 11.76 -49.48 17.99
N PHE A 318 12.46 -48.43 17.55
CA PHE A 318 13.63 -47.86 18.22
C PHE A 318 13.29 -46.82 19.31
N GLY A 319 12.01 -46.67 19.65
CA GLY A 319 11.55 -45.72 20.67
C GLY A 319 11.12 -44.36 20.12
N GLY A 320 11.05 -44.19 18.79
CA GLY A 320 10.64 -42.92 18.19
C GLY A 320 9.14 -42.63 18.30
N ARG A 321 8.76 -41.36 18.23
CA ARG A 321 7.37 -40.87 18.20
C ARG A 321 7.20 -39.82 17.10
N ALA A 322 5.95 -39.60 16.70
CA ALA A 322 5.60 -38.74 15.58
C ALA A 322 5.97 -37.26 15.80
N VAL A 323 6.61 -36.64 14.81
CA VAL A 323 6.76 -35.18 14.66
C VAL A 323 6.26 -34.79 13.28
N CYS A 324 5.40 -33.78 13.19
CA CYS A 324 4.83 -33.34 11.92
C CYS A 324 5.77 -32.36 11.20
N TYR A 325 5.81 -32.52 9.87
CA TYR A 325 6.47 -31.64 8.92
C TYR A 325 5.38 -31.08 8.02
N ASP A 326 4.98 -29.84 8.28
CA ASP A 326 3.88 -29.18 7.58
C ASP A 326 4.41 -28.35 6.41
N VAL A 327 3.60 -28.28 5.35
CA VAL A 327 3.81 -27.37 4.23
C VAL A 327 2.55 -26.56 4.03
N TYR A 328 2.72 -25.25 3.89
CA TYR A 328 1.65 -24.29 3.79
C TYR A 328 1.65 -23.62 2.42
N ASP A 329 0.47 -23.39 1.86
CA ASP A 329 0.26 -22.56 0.69
C ASP A 329 -0.31 -21.22 1.14
N VAL A 330 0.41 -20.12 0.88
CA VAL A 330 0.04 -18.77 1.33
C VAL A 330 -0.42 -17.96 0.13
N PRO A 331 -1.72 -17.65 -0.01
CA PRO A 331 -2.20 -16.77 -1.07
C PRO A 331 -1.73 -15.34 -0.83
N LEU A 332 -1.21 -14.68 -1.87
CA LEU A 332 -0.76 -13.30 -1.80
C LEU A 332 -1.92 -12.34 -2.14
N ASP A 333 -2.89 -12.24 -1.24
CA ASP A 333 -3.98 -11.24 -1.27
C ASP A 333 -3.57 -9.99 -0.49
N ARG A 334 -3.45 -8.85 -1.18
CA ARG A 334 -2.97 -7.61 -0.57
C ARG A 334 -3.83 -7.15 0.60
N SER A 335 -5.16 -7.29 0.51
CA SER A 335 -6.08 -6.87 1.58
C SER A 335 -5.86 -7.69 2.86
N ARG A 336 -5.71 -9.00 2.71
CA ARG A 336 -5.46 -9.92 3.82
C ARG A 336 -4.08 -9.73 4.42
N LEU A 337 -3.06 -9.60 3.58
CA LEU A 337 -1.69 -9.34 4.02
C LEU A 337 -1.62 -8.02 4.79
N THR A 338 -2.29 -6.94 4.35
CA THR A 338 -2.32 -5.68 5.10
C THR A 338 -3.01 -5.79 6.47
N GLY A 339 -3.95 -6.73 6.64
CA GLY A 339 -4.68 -6.97 7.90
C GLY A 339 -4.10 -8.10 8.78
N MET A 340 -3.01 -8.76 8.38
CA MET A 340 -2.51 -9.94 9.10
C MET A 340 -1.90 -9.57 10.45
N CYS A 341 -1.26 -8.42 10.58
CA CYS A 341 -0.79 -7.87 11.86
C CYS A 341 -2.01 -7.43 12.68
N GLY A 342 -2.15 -7.92 13.93
CA GLY A 342 -3.23 -7.49 14.82
C GLY A 342 -3.27 -5.97 14.99
N LYS A 343 -4.46 -5.41 15.27
CA LYS A 343 -4.59 -3.98 15.63
C LYS A 343 -3.55 -3.67 16.70
N GLN A 344 -2.64 -2.74 16.42
CA GLN A 344 -1.69 -2.29 17.42
C GLN A 344 -2.47 -1.77 18.63
N ALA A 345 -2.30 -2.43 19.78
CA ALA A 345 -2.56 -1.80 21.07
C ALA A 345 -1.45 -0.76 21.26
N GLY A 346 -1.67 0.41 20.68
CA GLY A 346 -0.68 1.47 20.49
C GLY A 346 -0.92 2.14 19.14
N GLY A 347 -1.99 2.92 19.07
CA GLY A 347 -2.36 3.77 17.93
C GLY A 347 -2.60 3.00 16.64
N VAL A 348 -3.82 3.08 16.09
CA VAL A 348 -3.86 3.34 14.66
C VAL A 348 -3.00 4.60 14.51
N GLU A 349 -1.88 4.58 13.78
CA GLU A 349 -1.52 5.83 13.11
C GLU A 349 -2.68 6.08 12.18
N GLU A 350 -3.72 6.77 12.70
CA GLU A 350 -4.92 7.07 11.96
C GLU A 350 -4.44 7.87 10.78
N ARG A 351 -4.43 7.25 9.60
CA ARG A 351 -4.07 7.96 8.39
C ARG A 351 -5.02 9.15 8.33
N ILE A 352 -4.48 10.36 8.28
CA ILE A 352 -5.27 11.58 8.16
C ILE A 352 -5.43 11.82 6.65
N PRO A 353 -6.56 11.40 6.03
CA PRO A 353 -6.79 11.65 4.62
C PRO A 353 -6.93 13.16 4.38
N TYR A 354 -6.63 13.60 3.16
CA TYR A 354 -6.76 15.01 2.80
C TYR A 354 -8.23 15.48 2.95
N LEU A 355 -9.17 14.67 2.44
CA LEU A 355 -10.61 14.86 2.59
C LEU A 355 -11.32 13.50 2.52
N GLU A 356 -12.01 13.10 3.59
CA GLU A 356 -12.74 11.82 3.66
C GLU A 356 -14.23 12.01 3.33
N LEU A 357 -14.57 11.99 2.04
CA LEU A 357 -15.96 12.19 1.58
C LEU A 357 -16.94 11.18 2.19
N LYS A 358 -16.49 9.94 2.45
CA LYS A 358 -17.32 8.93 3.11
C LYS A 358 -17.77 9.38 4.50
N LYS A 359 -16.87 9.88 5.36
CA LYS A 359 -17.24 10.39 6.69
C LYS A 359 -18.21 11.56 6.60
N VAL A 360 -17.99 12.47 5.64
CA VAL A 360 -18.92 13.58 5.40
C VAL A 360 -20.30 13.05 5.01
N SER A 361 -20.40 12.12 4.08
CA SER A 361 -21.68 11.53 3.67
C SER A 361 -22.36 10.72 4.78
N ASP A 362 -21.61 9.88 5.50
CA ASP A 362 -22.11 9.08 6.63
C ASP A 362 -22.75 9.97 7.71
N SER A 363 -22.22 11.18 7.92
CA SER A 363 -22.77 12.14 8.89
C SER A 363 -24.16 12.68 8.55
N PHE A 364 -24.68 12.42 7.34
CA PHE A 364 -26.04 12.75 6.93
C PHE A 364 -26.98 11.53 6.90
N GLU A 365 -26.51 10.34 7.26
CA GLU A 365 -27.36 9.14 7.29
C GLU A 365 -28.26 9.12 8.54
N PRO A 366 -29.50 8.59 8.43
CA PRO A 366 -30.12 7.95 7.26
C PRO A 366 -30.75 8.93 6.24
N ALA A 367 -30.80 10.24 6.56
CA ALA A 367 -31.54 11.23 5.78
C ALA A 367 -31.03 11.37 4.33
N LEU A 368 -29.73 11.15 4.11
CA LEU A 368 -29.14 11.14 2.77
C LEU A 368 -29.72 10.01 1.91
N SER A 369 -29.65 8.77 2.40
CA SER A 369 -30.18 7.60 1.69
C SER A 369 -31.69 7.71 1.45
N GLU A 370 -32.46 8.20 2.42
CA GLU A 370 -33.90 8.45 2.27
C GLU A 370 -34.21 9.50 1.21
N THR A 371 -33.41 10.57 1.15
CA THR A 371 -33.55 11.65 0.15
C THR A 371 -33.34 11.11 -1.27
N VAL A 372 -32.29 10.33 -1.49
CA VAL A 372 -32.02 9.70 -2.80
C VAL A 372 -33.15 8.73 -3.17
N ALA A 373 -33.55 7.86 -2.25
CA ALA A 373 -34.62 6.88 -2.49
C ALA A 373 -35.96 7.56 -2.85
N ARG A 374 -36.28 8.69 -2.21
CA ARG A 374 -37.48 9.48 -2.51
C ARG A 374 -37.49 10.00 -3.94
N VAL A 375 -36.37 10.54 -4.43
CA VAL A 375 -36.27 11.04 -5.82
C VAL A 375 -36.34 9.89 -6.81
N VAL A 376 -35.64 8.77 -6.56
CA VAL A 376 -35.71 7.59 -7.44
C VAL A 376 -37.15 7.09 -7.59
N ARG A 377 -37.90 7.04 -6.48
CA ARG A 377 -39.31 6.61 -6.45
C ARG A 377 -40.28 7.60 -7.10
N SER A 378 -39.90 8.86 -7.31
CA SER A 378 -40.78 9.87 -7.92
C SER A 378 -41.00 9.66 -9.42
N GLY A 379 -40.04 9.01 -10.11
CA GLY A 379 -40.06 8.88 -11.57
C GLY A 379 -39.66 10.15 -12.33
N TRP A 380 -39.23 11.21 -11.64
CA TRP A 380 -38.90 12.50 -12.24
C TRP A 380 -37.45 12.90 -11.91
N TYR A 381 -36.59 12.98 -12.93
CA TYR A 381 -35.13 13.03 -12.73
C TYR A 381 -34.45 14.30 -13.23
N LEU A 382 -35.13 15.11 -14.05
CA LEU A 382 -34.58 16.33 -14.66
C LEU A 382 -35.60 17.46 -14.57
N GLN A 383 -35.14 18.67 -14.22
CA GLN A 383 -35.92 19.91 -14.24
C GLN A 383 -37.28 19.81 -13.50
N GLY A 384 -37.29 19.14 -12.34
CA GLY A 384 -38.48 18.90 -11.54
C GLY A 384 -38.59 19.82 -10.32
N SER A 385 -39.22 19.31 -9.27
CA SER A 385 -39.46 20.04 -8.03
C SER A 385 -38.22 20.20 -7.17
N GLU A 386 -37.29 19.24 -7.20
CA GLU A 386 -36.06 19.32 -6.40
C GLU A 386 -35.15 20.43 -6.92
N ASN A 387 -34.98 20.56 -8.24
CA ASN A 387 -34.23 21.66 -8.85
C ASN A 387 -34.85 23.02 -8.50
N LYS A 388 -36.18 23.15 -8.59
CA LYS A 388 -36.89 24.39 -8.22
C LYS A 388 -36.72 24.73 -6.74
N ARG A 389 -36.81 23.71 -5.87
CA ARG A 389 -36.62 23.86 -4.43
C ARG A 389 -35.19 24.29 -4.11
N PHE A 390 -34.19 23.60 -4.65
CA PHE A 390 -32.79 23.91 -4.46
C PHE A 390 -32.47 25.33 -4.95
N ALA A 391 -32.90 25.68 -6.17
CA ALA A 391 -32.71 27.02 -6.73
C ALA A 391 -33.24 28.11 -5.79
N ARG A 392 -34.48 27.96 -5.29
CA ARG A 392 -35.05 28.91 -4.33
C ARG A 392 -34.23 29.02 -3.05
N LEU A 393 -33.92 27.88 -2.42
CA LEU A 393 -33.18 27.83 -1.16
C LEU A 393 -31.78 28.42 -1.30
N TYR A 394 -31.10 28.14 -2.42
CA TYR A 394 -29.74 28.60 -2.63
C TYR A 394 -29.69 30.08 -3.01
N ALA A 395 -30.65 30.58 -3.80
CA ALA A 395 -30.80 32.02 -4.04
C ALA A 395 -31.03 32.80 -2.74
N GLU A 396 -31.94 32.31 -1.89
CA GLU A 396 -32.21 32.86 -0.56
C GLU A 396 -30.96 32.82 0.32
N TYR A 397 -30.25 31.68 0.35
CA TYR A 397 -29.02 31.53 1.12
C TYR A 397 -27.93 32.53 0.70
N CYS A 398 -27.75 32.76 -0.61
CA CYS A 398 -26.77 33.72 -1.12
C CYS A 398 -27.23 35.19 -1.03
N GLY A 399 -28.52 35.45 -0.82
CA GLY A 399 -29.12 36.79 -0.93
C GLY A 399 -29.23 37.29 -2.38
N ALA A 400 -29.34 36.38 -3.35
CA ALA A 400 -29.49 36.69 -4.77
C ALA A 400 -30.96 36.63 -5.22
N GLY A 401 -31.32 37.31 -6.32
CA GLY A 401 -32.68 37.25 -6.86
C GLY A 401 -33.05 35.90 -7.47
N PHE A 402 -32.09 35.23 -8.13
CA PHE A 402 -32.29 33.99 -8.89
C PHE A 402 -31.12 33.04 -8.72
N CYS A 403 -31.40 31.74 -8.84
CA CYS A 403 -30.41 30.66 -8.95
C CYS A 403 -30.82 29.75 -10.11
N VAL A 404 -29.89 29.46 -11.01
CA VAL A 404 -30.09 28.63 -12.20
C VAL A 404 -29.18 27.39 -12.08
N PRO A 405 -29.73 26.20 -11.78
CA PRO A 405 -28.96 24.96 -11.72
C PRO A 405 -28.36 24.57 -13.08
N THR A 406 -27.09 24.16 -13.07
CA THR A 406 -26.29 23.75 -14.24
C THR A 406 -25.57 22.43 -13.96
N GLY A 407 -24.93 21.84 -14.96
CA GLY A 407 -24.26 20.55 -14.84
C GLY A 407 -22.99 20.58 -13.98
N ASN A 408 -22.27 21.70 -13.92
CA ASN A 408 -21.03 21.87 -13.15
C ASN A 408 -20.62 23.37 -13.14
N GLY A 409 -19.58 23.71 -12.37
CA GLY A 409 -19.09 25.10 -12.26
C GLY A 409 -18.45 25.68 -13.53
N LEU A 410 -17.82 24.85 -14.37
CA LEU A 410 -17.29 25.28 -15.67
C LEU A 410 -18.45 25.75 -16.57
N ASP A 411 -19.51 24.95 -16.67
CA ASP A 411 -20.68 25.27 -17.45
C ASP A 411 -21.45 26.46 -16.88
N ALA A 412 -21.47 26.63 -15.56
CA ALA A 412 -22.04 27.82 -14.93
C ALA A 412 -21.36 29.09 -15.46
N LEU A 413 -20.02 29.18 -15.41
CA LEU A 413 -19.27 30.31 -15.96
C LEU A 413 -19.48 30.46 -17.47
N ALA A 414 -19.36 29.37 -18.23
CA ALA A 414 -19.46 29.40 -19.69
C ALA A 414 -20.86 29.85 -20.15
N ASN A 415 -21.92 29.42 -19.47
CA ASN A 415 -23.29 29.80 -19.81
C ASN A 415 -23.59 31.27 -19.46
N VAL A 416 -23.04 31.82 -18.37
CA VAL A 416 -23.14 33.25 -18.08
C VAL A 416 -22.47 34.08 -19.18
N LEU A 417 -21.24 33.70 -19.57
CA LEU A 417 -20.51 34.40 -20.63
C LEU A 417 -21.26 34.32 -21.97
N ARG A 418 -21.78 33.14 -22.35
CA ARG A 418 -22.61 32.99 -23.56
C ARG A 418 -23.89 33.81 -23.50
N ALA A 419 -24.54 33.88 -22.33
CA ALA A 419 -25.72 34.69 -22.13
C ALA A 419 -25.42 36.19 -22.30
N TYR A 420 -24.33 36.70 -21.70
CA TYR A 420 -23.93 38.09 -21.93
C TYR A 420 -23.53 38.39 -23.37
N ARG A 421 -22.86 37.47 -24.06
CA ARG A 421 -22.61 37.63 -25.50
C ARG A 421 -23.91 37.85 -26.28
N GLN A 422 -24.95 37.07 -25.95
CA GLN A 422 -26.25 37.18 -26.59
C GLN A 422 -26.99 38.46 -26.23
N LEU A 423 -26.93 38.89 -24.97
CA LEU A 423 -27.67 40.04 -24.45
C LEU A 423 -27.00 41.39 -24.79
N LEU A 424 -25.67 41.43 -24.76
CA LEU A 424 -24.88 42.65 -24.88
C LEU A 424 -24.11 42.74 -26.20
N GLY A 425 -24.22 41.74 -27.07
CA GLY A 425 -23.60 41.73 -28.39
C GLY A 425 -22.08 41.60 -28.38
N TRP A 426 -21.49 40.98 -27.35
CA TRP A 426 -20.04 40.74 -27.31
C TRP A 426 -19.59 39.81 -28.43
N GLN A 427 -18.46 40.12 -29.02
CA GLN A 427 -17.93 39.46 -30.21
C GLN A 427 -16.93 38.35 -29.84
N THR A 428 -16.68 37.45 -30.78
CA THR A 428 -15.60 36.46 -30.61
C THR A 428 -14.26 37.16 -30.49
N GLY A 429 -13.46 36.75 -29.51
CA GLY A 429 -12.17 37.36 -29.23
C GLY A 429 -12.21 38.57 -28.30
N ASP A 430 -13.39 39.06 -27.91
CA ASP A 430 -13.52 40.01 -26.80
C ASP A 430 -12.89 39.43 -25.53
N GLU A 431 -12.35 40.30 -24.69
CA GLU A 431 -11.43 39.94 -23.60
C GLU A 431 -12.13 39.84 -22.25
N VAL A 432 -11.72 38.85 -21.45
CA VAL A 432 -12.16 38.65 -20.07
C VAL A 432 -10.94 38.54 -19.17
N ILE A 433 -10.82 39.42 -18.17
CA ILE A 433 -9.71 39.39 -17.22
C ILE A 433 -9.96 38.27 -16.19
N VAL A 434 -8.99 37.39 -15.99
CA VAL A 434 -9.08 36.24 -15.08
C VAL A 434 -7.77 36.08 -14.29
N PRO A 435 -7.75 35.53 -13.08
CA PRO A 435 -6.51 35.37 -12.34
C PRO A 435 -5.64 34.28 -12.96
N SER A 436 -4.33 34.49 -12.95
CA SER A 436 -3.32 33.59 -13.53
C SER A 436 -3.02 32.36 -12.68
N ASN A 437 -3.51 32.29 -11.43
CA ASN A 437 -3.28 31.18 -10.50
C ASN A 437 -4.51 30.31 -10.21
N THR A 438 -5.65 30.59 -10.85
CA THR A 438 -6.88 29.83 -10.62
C THR A 438 -6.82 28.41 -11.20
N PHE A 439 -7.83 27.61 -10.87
CA PHE A 439 -8.10 26.37 -11.57
C PHE A 439 -8.38 26.62 -13.05
N ILE A 440 -7.86 25.75 -13.91
CA ILE A 440 -7.96 25.89 -15.36
C ILE A 440 -9.41 26.00 -15.88
N ALA A 441 -10.42 25.51 -15.13
CA ALA A 441 -11.83 25.62 -15.52
C ALA A 441 -12.29 27.07 -15.71
N THR A 442 -11.81 28.04 -14.92
CA THR A 442 -12.19 29.44 -15.10
C THR A 442 -11.78 29.94 -16.49
N ILE A 443 -10.59 29.55 -16.96
CA ILE A 443 -10.03 29.93 -18.26
C ILE A 443 -10.72 29.16 -19.40
N LEU A 444 -10.97 27.86 -19.21
CA LEU A 444 -11.73 27.04 -20.16
C LEU A 444 -13.14 27.58 -20.39
N ALA A 445 -13.80 28.12 -19.37
CA ALA A 445 -15.12 28.72 -19.53
C ALA A 445 -15.09 29.93 -20.47
N VAL A 446 -14.04 30.77 -20.38
CA VAL A 446 -13.84 31.93 -21.27
C VAL A 446 -13.63 31.48 -22.72
N THR A 447 -12.76 30.51 -22.95
CA THR A 447 -12.47 30.02 -24.31
C THR A 447 -13.63 29.22 -24.90
N HIS A 448 -14.36 28.44 -24.09
CA HIS A 448 -15.60 27.75 -24.49
C HIS A 448 -16.75 28.71 -24.82
N ALA A 449 -16.71 29.94 -24.30
CA ALA A 449 -17.60 31.02 -24.67
C ALA A 449 -17.09 31.78 -25.91
N GLY A 450 -15.96 31.40 -26.51
CA GLY A 450 -15.35 32.06 -27.67
C GLY A 450 -14.74 33.44 -27.36
N LEU A 451 -14.40 33.68 -26.09
CA LEU A 451 -13.77 34.91 -25.60
C LEU A 451 -12.29 34.66 -25.33
N THR A 452 -11.51 35.73 -25.14
CA THR A 452 -10.07 35.67 -24.90
C THR A 452 -9.76 35.93 -23.43
N PRO A 453 -9.19 34.98 -22.69
CA PRO A 453 -8.75 35.22 -21.31
C PRO A 453 -7.50 36.11 -21.28
N VAL A 454 -7.52 37.12 -20.42
CA VAL A 454 -6.40 38.01 -20.10
C VAL A 454 -5.99 37.75 -18.66
N LEU A 455 -4.82 37.16 -18.45
CA LEU A 455 -4.42 36.71 -17.12
C LEU A 455 -3.87 37.86 -16.26
N CYS A 456 -4.37 37.98 -15.03
CA CYS A 456 -3.94 38.91 -13.99
C CYS A 456 -3.15 38.16 -12.90
N GLU A 457 -2.02 38.68 -12.42
CA GLU A 457 -1.30 38.06 -11.28
C GLU A 457 -2.13 38.15 -9.98
N PRO A 458 -2.04 37.16 -9.09
CA PRO A 458 -2.60 37.27 -7.76
C PRO A 458 -1.63 38.02 -6.83
N SER A 459 -2.08 38.33 -5.61
CA SER A 459 -1.22 38.70 -4.50
C SER A 459 -0.53 37.47 -3.89
N MET A 460 0.69 37.65 -3.37
CA MET A 460 1.45 36.61 -2.67
C MET A 460 0.99 36.36 -1.23
N THR A 461 0.14 37.24 -0.68
CA THR A 461 -0.29 37.17 0.74
C THR A 461 -1.60 36.42 0.93
N ASP A 462 -2.54 36.55 -0.02
CA ASP A 462 -3.88 35.94 0.04
C ASP A 462 -4.21 35.04 -1.15
N TYR A 463 -3.35 35.04 -2.19
CA TYR A 463 -3.51 34.25 -3.42
C TYR A 463 -4.72 34.64 -4.28
N LEU A 464 -5.33 35.79 -4.03
CA LEU A 464 -6.45 36.34 -4.78
C LEU A 464 -5.95 37.32 -5.85
N MET A 465 -6.79 37.61 -6.85
CA MET A 465 -6.46 38.56 -7.92
C MET A 465 -5.98 39.90 -7.34
N ASP A 466 -4.81 40.39 -7.78
CA ASP A 466 -4.31 41.70 -7.36
C ASP A 466 -5.09 42.80 -8.07
N VAL A 467 -5.91 43.52 -7.32
CA VAL A 467 -6.79 44.57 -7.84
C VAL A 467 -6.02 45.73 -8.48
N THR A 468 -4.77 45.97 -8.06
CA THR A 468 -3.92 47.03 -8.62
C THR A 468 -3.43 46.73 -10.04
N LEU A 469 -3.51 45.46 -10.44
CA LEU A 469 -3.08 44.98 -11.75
C LEU A 469 -4.24 44.85 -12.75
N ILE A 470 -5.48 45.14 -12.36
CA ILE A 470 -6.65 45.00 -13.24
C ILE A 470 -6.70 46.12 -14.28
N GLU A 471 -6.68 47.38 -13.87
CA GLU A 471 -6.82 48.53 -14.80
C GLU A 471 -5.78 48.52 -15.94
N PRO A 472 -4.49 48.20 -15.70
CA PRO A 472 -3.50 48.10 -16.77
C PRO A 472 -3.78 47.02 -17.83
N LEU A 473 -4.64 46.04 -17.53
CA LEU A 473 -5.02 44.96 -18.44
C LEU A 473 -6.26 45.30 -19.28
N ILE A 474 -6.96 46.40 -18.98
CA ILE A 474 -8.17 46.79 -19.67
C ILE A 474 -7.82 47.35 -21.06
N THR A 475 -8.49 46.83 -22.07
CA THR A 475 -8.42 47.28 -23.46
C THR A 475 -9.83 47.61 -23.98
N PRO A 476 -9.97 48.23 -25.16
CA PRO A 476 -11.29 48.41 -25.79
C PRO A 476 -12.04 47.09 -26.08
N ARG A 477 -11.36 45.94 -26.04
CA ARG A 477 -11.98 44.61 -26.18
C ARG A 477 -12.40 43.99 -24.86
N THR A 478 -11.99 44.54 -23.72
CA THR A 478 -12.37 43.99 -22.41
C THR A 478 -13.88 44.15 -22.19
N ARG A 479 -14.51 43.08 -21.73
CA ARG A 479 -15.96 43.03 -21.46
C ARG A 479 -16.28 42.63 -20.04
N ALA A 480 -15.45 41.81 -19.43
CA ALA A 480 -15.70 41.31 -18.10
C ALA A 480 -14.43 41.02 -17.30
N ILE A 481 -14.61 40.93 -15.99
CA ILE A 481 -13.62 40.46 -15.02
C ILE A 481 -14.23 39.24 -14.32
N ILE A 482 -13.46 38.15 -14.22
CA ILE A 482 -13.80 36.98 -13.41
C ILE A 482 -12.84 36.90 -12.24
N PRO A 483 -13.15 37.53 -11.08
CA PRO A 483 -12.42 37.24 -9.86
C PRO A 483 -12.76 35.82 -9.38
N VAL A 484 -11.79 35.16 -8.75
CA VAL A 484 -11.96 33.80 -8.22
C VAL A 484 -11.75 33.85 -6.71
N HIS A 485 -12.75 33.43 -5.96
CA HIS A 485 -12.69 33.34 -4.50
C HIS A 485 -11.91 32.08 -4.08
N LEU A 486 -10.61 32.11 -4.35
CA LEU A 486 -9.73 30.95 -4.27
C LEU A 486 -9.56 30.48 -2.82
N TYR A 487 -9.50 29.17 -2.64
CA TYR A 487 -9.37 28.46 -1.35
C TYR A 487 -10.51 28.72 -0.34
N GLY A 488 -11.54 29.46 -0.75
CA GLY A 488 -12.69 29.81 0.06
C GLY A 488 -12.68 31.24 0.58
N ARG A 489 -11.69 32.06 0.19
CA ARG A 489 -11.60 33.47 0.57
C ARG A 489 -12.18 34.39 -0.49
N LEU A 490 -13.02 35.34 -0.08
CA LEU A 490 -13.57 36.37 -0.96
C LEU A 490 -12.48 37.33 -1.45
N CYS A 491 -12.58 37.74 -2.72
CA CYS A 491 -11.79 38.85 -3.27
C CYS A 491 -12.29 40.17 -2.72
N ASP A 492 -11.50 41.24 -2.90
CA ASP A 492 -11.95 42.62 -2.68
C ASP A 492 -12.96 43.02 -3.77
N MET A 493 -14.19 42.56 -3.57
CA MET A 493 -15.28 42.75 -4.53
C MET A 493 -15.72 44.21 -4.61
N ASP A 494 -15.59 45.00 -3.54
CA ASP A 494 -15.98 46.41 -3.60
C ASP A 494 -15.04 47.20 -4.53
N THR A 495 -13.72 46.96 -4.47
CA THR A 495 -12.75 47.56 -5.40
C THR A 495 -12.96 47.05 -6.83
N ILE A 496 -13.10 45.73 -7.03
CA ILE A 496 -13.31 45.15 -8.36
C ILE A 496 -14.59 45.68 -9.01
N MET A 497 -15.70 45.75 -8.25
CA MET A 497 -16.96 46.30 -8.73
C MET A 497 -16.87 47.81 -9.01
N SER A 498 -16.00 48.54 -8.31
CA SER A 498 -15.73 49.95 -8.62
C SER A 498 -15.03 50.09 -9.97
N ILE A 499 -13.92 49.37 -10.18
CA ILE A 499 -13.16 49.35 -11.45
C ILE A 499 -14.08 48.94 -12.61
N ALA A 500 -14.87 47.87 -12.43
CA ALA A 500 -15.77 47.40 -13.47
C ALA A 500 -16.82 48.45 -13.85
N ARG A 501 -17.39 49.17 -12.87
CA ARG A 501 -18.37 50.24 -13.13
C ARG A 501 -17.76 51.41 -13.89
N GLU A 502 -16.55 51.83 -13.51
CA GLU A 502 -15.84 52.92 -14.18
C GLU A 502 -15.57 52.62 -15.66
N HIS A 503 -15.24 51.37 -15.97
CA HIS A 503 -14.91 50.92 -17.31
C HIS A 503 -16.08 50.26 -18.09
N GLY A 504 -17.28 50.23 -17.51
CA GLY A 504 -18.47 49.61 -18.13
C GLY A 504 -18.34 48.10 -18.36
N LEU A 505 -17.59 47.40 -17.50
CA LEU A 505 -17.35 45.96 -17.56
C LEU A 505 -18.37 45.20 -16.71
N LYS A 506 -18.59 43.92 -17.03
CA LYS A 506 -19.32 42.97 -16.18
C LYS A 506 -18.40 42.26 -15.21
N VAL A 507 -18.91 41.94 -14.03
CA VAL A 507 -18.20 41.10 -13.05
C VAL A 507 -18.94 39.78 -12.91
N ILE A 508 -18.22 38.68 -13.13
CA ILE A 508 -18.74 37.33 -12.96
C ILE A 508 -17.81 36.62 -12.00
N ASP A 509 -18.14 36.51 -10.73
CA ASP A 509 -17.26 35.85 -9.77
C ASP A 509 -17.36 34.31 -9.85
N ASP A 510 -16.21 33.65 -9.74
CA ASP A 510 -16.09 32.21 -9.56
C ASP A 510 -16.03 31.90 -8.06
N ALA A 511 -17.16 31.48 -7.52
CA ALA A 511 -17.33 31.12 -6.12
C ALA A 511 -17.33 29.60 -5.91
N ALA A 512 -16.81 28.82 -6.87
CA ALA A 512 -16.73 27.36 -6.77
C ALA A 512 -15.99 26.84 -5.53
N GLN A 513 -15.21 27.69 -4.85
CA GLN A 513 -14.49 27.36 -3.62
C GLN A 513 -15.02 28.11 -2.39
N ALA A 514 -15.96 29.04 -2.52
CA ALA A 514 -16.32 29.99 -1.46
C ALA A 514 -17.80 29.92 -1.03
N HIS A 515 -18.36 28.71 -0.99
CA HIS A 515 -19.76 28.49 -0.62
C HIS A 515 -20.02 28.99 0.80
N GLY A 516 -20.84 30.04 0.93
CA GLY A 516 -21.24 30.61 2.22
C GLY A 516 -20.30 31.68 2.77
N ALA A 517 -19.18 31.97 2.11
CA ALA A 517 -18.29 33.07 2.51
C ALA A 517 -19.03 34.41 2.43
N SER A 518 -18.74 35.33 3.35
CA SER A 518 -19.43 36.63 3.43
C SER A 518 -18.52 37.75 3.91
N VAL A 519 -18.81 38.96 3.44
CA VAL A 519 -18.17 40.20 3.90
C VAL A 519 -19.24 41.27 4.11
N GLY A 520 -19.21 41.94 5.27
CA GLY A 520 -20.23 42.93 5.63
C GLY A 520 -21.67 42.40 5.56
N GLY A 521 -21.89 41.12 5.89
CA GLY A 521 -23.19 40.45 5.84
C GLY A 521 -23.69 40.06 4.43
N ARG A 522 -22.95 40.40 3.36
CA ARG A 522 -23.25 39.97 1.98
C ARG A 522 -22.46 38.71 1.65
N ARG A 523 -23.12 37.69 1.10
CA ARG A 523 -22.49 36.40 0.78
C ARG A 523 -22.01 36.31 -0.66
N ALA A 524 -21.01 35.47 -0.92
CA ALA A 524 -20.73 34.97 -2.27
C ALA A 524 -22.05 34.53 -2.93
N GLY A 525 -22.24 34.92 -4.19
CA GLY A 525 -23.50 34.71 -4.90
C GLY A 525 -24.31 35.98 -5.13
N SER A 526 -24.05 37.05 -4.37
CA SER A 526 -24.72 38.36 -4.48
C SER A 526 -23.77 39.56 -4.56
N LEU A 527 -22.46 39.31 -4.71
CA LEU A 527 -21.43 40.37 -4.75
C LEU A 527 -21.12 40.91 -6.15
N ALA A 528 -21.45 40.16 -7.20
CA ALA A 528 -21.17 40.46 -8.60
C ALA A 528 -22.45 40.57 -9.45
N ASP A 529 -22.33 40.87 -10.75
CA ASP A 529 -23.49 40.83 -11.66
C ASP A 529 -24.06 39.41 -11.78
N ALA A 530 -23.19 38.39 -11.73
CA ALA A 530 -23.54 36.98 -11.65
C ALA A 530 -22.42 36.19 -10.98
N THR A 531 -22.77 35.09 -10.31
CA THR A 531 -21.81 34.21 -9.65
C THR A 531 -21.97 32.79 -10.13
N ALA A 532 -20.86 32.10 -10.37
CA ALA A 532 -20.84 30.69 -10.71
C ALA A 532 -20.38 29.83 -9.52
N PHE A 533 -21.08 28.73 -9.29
CA PHE A 533 -20.76 27.75 -8.25
C PHE A 533 -20.55 26.36 -8.84
N SER A 534 -19.64 25.61 -8.20
CA SER A 534 -19.45 24.17 -8.43
C SER A 534 -19.88 23.42 -7.18
N PHE A 535 -20.68 22.38 -7.36
CA PHE A 535 -21.04 21.45 -6.29
C PHE A 535 -20.35 20.10 -6.49
N TYR A 536 -19.17 20.09 -7.12
CA TYR A 536 -18.33 18.88 -7.19
C TYR A 536 -18.17 18.26 -5.78
N PRO A 537 -18.12 16.92 -5.61
CA PRO A 537 -18.24 16.28 -4.30
C PRO A 537 -17.24 16.78 -3.24
N GLY A 538 -16.05 17.23 -3.66
CA GLY A 538 -15.02 17.80 -2.78
C GLY A 538 -15.26 19.23 -2.28
N LYS A 539 -16.28 19.95 -2.77
CA LYS A 539 -16.55 21.35 -2.36
C LYS A 539 -17.18 21.40 -0.96
N ASN A 540 -17.14 22.58 -0.33
CA ASN A 540 -17.77 22.81 0.98
C ASN A 540 -19.25 22.40 0.97
N LEU A 541 -19.95 22.69 -0.12
CA LEU A 541 -21.26 22.11 -0.43
C LEU A 541 -21.16 21.16 -1.63
N GLY A 542 -20.67 19.94 -1.41
CA GLY A 542 -20.55 18.93 -2.48
C GLY A 542 -21.82 18.10 -2.71
N ALA A 543 -22.14 17.80 -3.96
CA ALA A 543 -23.15 16.83 -4.37
C ALA A 543 -22.59 15.38 -4.35
N LEU A 544 -23.33 14.40 -4.87
CA LEU A 544 -22.86 13.00 -5.05
C LEU A 544 -22.35 12.75 -6.49
N GLY A 545 -22.06 13.82 -7.23
CA GLY A 545 -21.59 13.81 -8.61
C GLY A 545 -21.29 15.24 -9.05
N ASP A 546 -21.17 15.47 -10.36
CA ASP A 546 -21.05 16.82 -10.90
C ASP A 546 -22.38 17.59 -10.80
N ALA A 547 -22.29 18.83 -10.35
CA ALA A 547 -23.39 19.78 -10.26
C ALA A 547 -22.84 21.21 -10.19
N GLY A 548 -23.61 22.19 -10.63
CA GLY A 548 -23.25 23.62 -10.52
C GLY A 548 -24.48 24.51 -10.51
N CYS A 549 -24.30 25.81 -10.29
CA CYS A 549 -25.35 26.78 -10.56
C CYS A 549 -24.78 28.16 -10.86
N VAL A 550 -25.67 29.02 -11.33
CA VAL A 550 -25.44 30.47 -11.47
C VAL A 550 -26.40 31.20 -10.54
N THR A 551 -25.93 32.15 -9.75
CA THR A 551 -26.79 33.11 -9.06
C THR A 551 -26.67 34.49 -9.69
N THR A 552 -27.77 35.24 -9.73
CA THR A 552 -27.80 36.63 -10.22
C THR A 552 -29.08 37.31 -9.73
N SER A 553 -29.10 38.63 -9.72
CA SER A 553 -30.32 39.41 -9.48
C SER A 553 -30.93 39.96 -10.78
N ASP A 554 -30.31 39.69 -11.94
CA ASP A 554 -30.84 40.03 -13.27
C ASP A 554 -31.73 38.89 -13.79
N GLU A 555 -33.04 39.15 -13.84
CA GLU A 555 -34.04 38.18 -14.31
C GLU A 555 -33.83 37.80 -15.78
N GLN A 556 -33.44 38.77 -16.63
CA GLN A 556 -33.22 38.51 -18.04
C GLN A 556 -32.00 37.61 -18.24
N LEU A 557 -30.92 37.87 -17.50
CA LEU A 557 -29.75 37.00 -17.49
C LEU A 557 -30.11 35.59 -17.02
N ALA A 558 -30.83 35.46 -15.89
CA ALA A 558 -31.24 34.16 -15.36
C ALA A 558 -32.03 33.33 -16.38
N ARG A 559 -33.00 33.95 -17.07
CA ARG A 559 -33.77 33.29 -18.15
C ARG A 559 -32.88 32.82 -19.29
N VAL A 560 -31.98 33.67 -19.79
CA VAL A 560 -31.10 33.31 -20.91
C VAL A 560 -30.09 32.22 -20.49
N VAL A 561 -29.51 32.29 -19.29
CA VAL A 561 -28.63 31.23 -18.77
C VAL A 561 -29.37 29.89 -18.69
N GLN A 562 -30.60 29.89 -18.20
CA GLN A 562 -31.43 28.69 -18.14
C GLN A 562 -31.69 28.12 -19.54
N ALA A 563 -32.04 28.96 -20.51
CA ALA A 563 -32.21 28.56 -21.90
C ALA A 563 -30.90 28.01 -22.48
N MET A 564 -29.76 28.68 -22.26
CA MET A 564 -28.44 28.25 -22.73
C MET A 564 -28.07 26.85 -22.22
N GLY A 565 -28.35 26.52 -20.96
CA GLY A 565 -28.12 25.18 -20.39
C GLY A 565 -29.14 24.12 -20.84
N ASN A 566 -30.22 24.53 -21.51
CA ASN A 566 -31.31 23.66 -21.96
C ASN A 566 -31.49 23.73 -23.49
N TYR A 567 -30.43 23.48 -24.25
CA TYR A 567 -30.45 23.48 -25.73
C TYR A 567 -30.91 24.81 -26.35
N GLY A 568 -30.77 25.93 -25.64
CA GLY A 568 -31.23 27.24 -26.07
C GLY A 568 -32.75 27.42 -26.02
N SER A 569 -33.44 26.61 -25.22
CA SER A 569 -34.89 26.47 -25.22
C SER A 569 -35.53 26.92 -23.90
N GLU A 570 -36.45 27.87 -23.99
CA GLU A 570 -37.35 28.28 -22.90
C GLU A 570 -38.69 27.52 -22.97
N GLU A 571 -39.12 27.17 -24.18
CA GLU A 571 -40.35 26.43 -24.46
C GLU A 571 -40.03 25.15 -25.23
N LYS A 572 -40.69 24.05 -24.89
CA LYS A 572 -40.47 22.74 -25.51
C LYS A 572 -40.53 22.82 -27.04
N TYR A 573 -39.44 22.37 -27.69
CA TYR A 573 -39.23 22.38 -29.16
C TYR A 573 -39.01 23.75 -29.81
N VAL A 574 -38.92 24.84 -29.03
CA VAL A 574 -38.54 26.17 -29.51
C VAL A 574 -37.14 26.50 -29.00
N HIS A 575 -36.22 26.81 -29.92
CA HIS A 575 -34.81 27.05 -29.63
C HIS A 575 -34.40 28.46 -30.09
N LEU A 576 -34.36 29.41 -29.15
CA LEU A 576 -34.03 30.81 -29.42
C LEU A 576 -32.51 31.03 -29.55
N TYR A 577 -31.72 30.19 -28.88
CA TYR A 577 -30.27 30.32 -28.81
C TYR A 577 -29.56 29.03 -29.21
N LYS A 578 -28.27 29.12 -29.52
CA LYS A 578 -27.40 27.95 -29.69
C LYS A 578 -26.87 27.50 -28.32
N GLY A 579 -27.73 26.86 -27.54
CA GLY A 579 -27.37 26.36 -26.21
C GLY A 579 -26.66 25.01 -26.20
N VAL A 580 -26.44 24.49 -25.00
CA VAL A 580 -25.84 23.21 -24.67
C VAL A 580 -26.77 22.40 -23.76
N ASN A 581 -26.39 21.16 -23.43
CA ASN A 581 -27.04 20.39 -22.37
C ASN A 581 -26.20 20.47 -21.09
N SER A 582 -26.57 21.38 -20.19
CA SER A 582 -25.94 21.52 -18.89
C SER A 582 -27.01 21.80 -17.84
N ARG A 583 -27.48 20.71 -17.22
CA ARG A 583 -28.58 20.72 -16.24
C ARG A 583 -28.15 19.94 -15.02
N MET A 584 -28.65 20.34 -13.85
CA MET A 584 -28.50 19.57 -12.62
C MET A 584 -29.57 18.48 -12.54
N ASP A 585 -29.20 17.26 -12.16
CA ASP A 585 -30.14 16.19 -11.89
C ASP A 585 -30.93 16.42 -10.60
N GLU A 586 -32.19 15.97 -10.55
CA GLU A 586 -33.05 16.11 -9.37
C GLU A 586 -32.45 15.46 -8.11
N ILE A 587 -31.70 14.36 -8.28
CA ILE A 587 -31.01 13.68 -7.18
C ILE A 587 -29.96 14.61 -6.56
N GLN A 588 -29.16 15.28 -7.39
CA GLN A 588 -28.12 16.19 -6.90
C GLN A 588 -28.76 17.40 -6.20
N ALA A 589 -29.79 18.00 -6.78
CA ALA A 589 -30.51 19.11 -6.16
C ALA A 589 -31.14 18.75 -4.80
N ALA A 590 -31.71 17.55 -4.67
CA ALA A 590 -32.27 17.07 -3.42
C ALA A 590 -31.20 16.88 -2.34
N VAL A 591 -30.07 16.26 -2.70
CA VAL A 591 -28.92 16.09 -1.79
C VAL A 591 -28.34 17.43 -1.37
N LEU A 592 -28.16 18.37 -2.32
CA LEU A 592 -27.65 19.70 -2.03
C LEU A 592 -28.59 20.48 -1.11
N SER A 593 -29.90 20.37 -1.32
CA SER A 593 -30.90 20.97 -0.43
C SER A 593 -30.82 20.43 1.00
N LEU A 594 -30.55 19.13 1.17
CA LEU A 594 -30.33 18.52 2.49
C LEU A 594 -29.04 19.05 3.13
N LYS A 595 -27.93 19.06 2.39
CA LYS A 595 -26.62 19.46 2.91
C LYS A 595 -26.52 20.97 3.18
N LEU A 596 -27.25 21.79 2.44
CA LEU A 596 -27.28 23.25 2.60
C LEU A 596 -27.63 23.66 4.03
N GLY A 597 -28.53 22.93 4.71
CA GLY A 597 -28.93 23.22 6.09
C GLY A 597 -27.80 23.09 7.13
N ARG A 598 -26.68 22.45 6.78
CA ARG A 598 -25.50 22.31 7.66
C ARG A 598 -24.27 23.08 7.17
N LEU A 599 -24.35 23.75 6.02
CA LEU A 599 -23.19 24.39 5.38
C LEU A 599 -22.51 25.42 6.29
N ASP A 600 -23.27 26.29 6.96
CA ASP A 600 -22.70 27.31 7.84
C ASP A 600 -21.97 26.70 9.04
N ALA A 601 -22.53 25.64 9.64
CA ALA A 601 -21.91 24.90 10.74
C ALA A 601 -20.64 24.15 10.27
N ASP A 602 -20.70 23.50 9.10
CA ASP A 602 -19.55 22.81 8.50
C ASP A 602 -18.43 23.82 8.14
N ASN A 603 -18.78 25.04 7.71
CA ASN A 603 -17.83 26.12 7.44
C ASN A 603 -17.23 26.72 8.73
N GLU A 604 -18.01 26.90 9.80
CA GLU A 604 -17.48 27.29 11.12
C GLU A 604 -16.46 26.25 11.60
N ARG A 605 -16.78 24.96 11.46
CA ARG A 605 -15.85 23.91 11.87
C ARG A 605 -14.52 23.96 11.09
N ARG A 606 -14.57 24.28 9.79
CA ARG A 606 -13.36 24.53 9.01
C ARG A 606 -12.58 25.74 9.53
N ARG A 607 -13.26 26.84 9.88
CA ARG A 607 -12.62 28.03 10.48
C ARG A 607 -11.97 27.72 11.84
N GLU A 608 -12.58 26.88 12.67
CA GLU A 608 -11.96 26.41 13.91
C GLU A 608 -10.66 25.65 13.66
N ILE A 609 -10.64 24.71 12.70
CA ILE A 609 -9.43 23.98 12.33
C ILE A 609 -8.36 24.92 11.77
N ALA A 610 -8.76 25.87 10.91
CA ALA A 610 -7.84 26.86 10.36
C ALA A 610 -7.19 27.70 11.47
N ARG A 611 -7.96 28.14 12.49
CA ARG A 611 -7.42 28.82 13.67
C ARG A 611 -6.38 27.97 14.41
N LEU A 612 -6.62 26.67 14.57
CA LEU A 612 -5.63 25.77 15.18
C LEU A 612 -4.34 25.73 14.36
N TYR A 613 -4.42 25.73 13.03
CA TYR A 613 -3.24 25.78 12.17
C TYR A 613 -2.53 27.12 12.24
N ASP A 614 -3.25 28.24 12.18
CA ASP A 614 -2.70 29.58 12.25
C ASP A 614 -1.94 29.82 13.57
N GLU A 615 -2.46 29.30 14.69
CA GLU A 615 -1.86 29.45 16.02
C GLU A 615 -0.74 28.43 16.29
N GLY A 616 -0.90 27.20 15.78
CA GLY A 616 -0.06 26.07 16.14
C GLY A 616 1.14 25.85 15.22
N ILE A 617 1.06 26.22 13.94
CA ILE A 617 2.16 26.00 12.99
C ILE A 617 3.25 27.06 13.20
N GLN A 618 4.41 26.61 13.64
CA GLN A 618 5.60 27.40 13.90
C GLN A 618 6.80 26.72 13.22
N ASN A 619 6.85 26.80 11.89
CA ASN A 619 7.96 26.28 11.10
C ASN A 619 8.52 27.39 10.19
N PRO A 620 9.82 27.75 10.32
CA PRO A 620 10.43 28.83 9.51
C PRO A 620 10.50 28.52 8.01
N LEU A 621 10.33 27.26 7.59
CA LEU A 621 10.30 26.86 6.19
C LEU A 621 8.93 27.05 5.54
N LEU A 622 7.90 27.32 6.33
CA LEU A 622 6.52 27.49 5.85
C LEU A 622 6.09 28.96 5.92
N THR A 623 5.39 29.39 4.87
CA THR A 623 4.64 30.64 4.85
C THR A 623 3.15 30.31 4.89
N LEU A 624 2.48 30.77 5.94
CA LEU A 624 1.02 30.67 6.07
C LEU A 624 0.35 31.83 5.31
N PRO A 625 -0.88 31.65 4.80
CA PRO A 625 -1.65 32.73 4.21
C PRO A 625 -1.95 33.80 5.25
N GLN A 626 -2.08 35.05 4.82
CA GLN A 626 -2.53 36.12 5.70
C GLN A 626 -3.94 35.81 6.22
N VAL A 627 -4.16 35.92 7.53
CA VAL A 627 -5.50 35.81 8.13
C VAL A 627 -6.40 36.92 7.54
N ALA A 628 -7.63 36.56 7.18
CA ALA A 628 -8.58 37.53 6.65
C ALA A 628 -9.06 38.51 7.73
N ASP A 629 -9.28 39.77 7.36
CA ASP A 629 -9.71 40.81 8.30
C ASP A 629 -11.11 40.49 8.89
N GLU A 630 -12.02 39.99 8.06
CA GLU A 630 -13.29 39.40 8.47
C GLU A 630 -13.19 37.87 8.34
N ALA A 631 -13.35 37.15 9.45
CA ALA A 631 -13.19 35.69 9.47
C ALA A 631 -14.19 34.97 8.55
N GLU A 632 -15.40 35.49 8.44
CA GLU A 632 -16.49 34.97 7.62
C GLU A 632 -16.22 35.09 6.11
N SER A 633 -15.25 35.94 5.71
CA SER A 633 -14.85 36.08 4.32
C SER A 633 -14.04 34.88 3.82
N ASN A 634 -13.62 33.97 4.70
CA ASN A 634 -12.89 32.75 4.37
C ASN A 634 -13.55 31.49 4.94
N VAL A 635 -14.04 30.62 4.06
CA VAL A 635 -14.67 29.32 4.45
C VAL A 635 -13.71 28.13 4.39
N TYR A 636 -12.43 28.37 4.08
CA TYR A 636 -11.36 27.36 4.07
C TYR A 636 -11.76 26.06 3.35
N HIS A 637 -12.11 26.19 2.07
CA HIS A 637 -12.20 25.04 1.18
C HIS A 637 -10.88 24.29 1.14
N ILE A 638 -9.78 25.06 1.13
CA ILE A 638 -8.40 24.60 1.17
C ILE A 638 -7.69 25.42 2.25
N TYR A 639 -6.80 24.77 3.01
CA TYR A 639 -5.84 25.45 3.87
C TYR A 639 -4.45 25.36 3.20
N PRO A 640 -4.05 26.35 2.40
CA PRO A 640 -2.79 26.32 1.68
C PRO A 640 -1.64 26.72 2.62
N VAL A 641 -0.50 26.06 2.50
CA VAL A 641 0.79 26.55 3.02
C VAL A 641 1.77 26.65 1.87
N ARG A 642 2.75 27.55 1.96
CA ARG A 642 3.84 27.63 0.99
C ARG A 642 5.15 27.16 1.60
N CYS A 643 5.88 26.30 0.91
CA CYS A 643 7.18 25.82 1.31
C CYS A 643 8.10 25.71 0.08
N PRO A 644 9.32 26.30 0.08
CA PRO A 644 10.29 26.10 -0.99
C PRO A 644 10.64 24.63 -1.25
N ALA A 645 10.58 23.80 -0.21
CA ALA A 645 10.79 22.35 -0.26
C ALA A 645 9.46 21.56 -0.35
N ARG A 646 8.46 22.08 -1.07
CA ARG A 646 7.09 21.55 -1.15
C ARG A 646 7.01 20.03 -1.33
N ASP A 647 7.72 19.48 -2.31
CA ASP A 647 7.68 18.05 -2.63
C ASP A 647 8.35 17.17 -1.56
N GLN A 648 9.31 17.73 -0.81
CA GLN A 648 9.90 17.04 0.35
C GLN A 648 8.93 17.05 1.53
N LEU A 649 8.29 18.20 1.81
CA LEU A 649 7.25 18.32 2.83
C LEU A 649 6.09 17.35 2.56
N GLN A 650 5.59 17.27 1.32
CA GLN A 650 4.51 16.35 0.96
C GLN A 650 4.89 14.88 1.21
N ARG A 651 6.09 14.46 0.80
CA ARG A 651 6.61 13.10 1.04
C ARG A 651 6.78 12.82 2.53
N TYR A 652 7.32 13.79 3.26
CA TYR A 652 7.49 13.71 4.71
C TYR A 652 6.14 13.53 5.43
N LEU A 653 5.14 14.36 5.13
CA LEU A 653 3.80 14.24 5.72
C LEU A 653 3.15 12.89 5.37
N SER A 654 3.30 12.43 4.12
CA SER A 654 2.81 11.11 3.71
C SER A 654 3.50 9.98 4.50
N GLY A 655 4.78 10.11 4.82
CA GLY A 655 5.52 9.17 5.68
C GLY A 655 5.01 9.14 7.12
N HIS A 656 4.38 10.23 7.59
CA HIS A 656 3.72 10.35 8.91
C HIS A 656 2.21 10.05 8.85
N GLY A 657 1.74 9.43 7.76
CA GLY A 657 0.33 9.07 7.59
C GLY A 657 -0.60 10.27 7.34
N ILE A 658 -0.08 11.45 7.00
CA ILE A 658 -0.85 12.66 6.71
C ILE A 658 -0.86 12.89 5.19
N GLN A 659 -2.04 12.87 4.58
CA GLN A 659 -2.16 13.14 3.15
C GLN A 659 -2.33 14.64 2.89
N ALA A 660 -1.44 15.22 2.10
CA ALA A 660 -1.56 16.59 1.59
C ALA A 660 -1.69 16.58 0.05
N LEU A 661 -2.41 17.56 -0.50
CA LEU A 661 -2.58 17.72 -1.95
C LEU A 661 -2.00 19.05 -2.42
N ILE A 662 -1.97 19.27 -3.73
CA ILE A 662 -1.43 20.50 -4.34
C ILE A 662 -2.53 21.12 -5.20
N HIS A 663 -2.79 22.40 -5.01
CA HIS A 663 -3.77 23.20 -5.74
C HIS A 663 -3.15 24.52 -6.21
N TYR A 664 -2.40 24.55 -7.31
CA TYR A 664 -2.17 23.46 -8.28
C TYR A 664 -0.68 23.36 -8.60
N PRO A 665 -0.19 22.23 -9.15
CA PRO A 665 1.24 22.05 -9.39
C PRO A 665 1.75 22.76 -10.65
N VAL A 666 0.87 23.05 -11.61
CA VAL A 666 1.24 23.68 -12.89
C VAL A 666 0.25 24.81 -13.20
N PRO A 667 0.73 26.07 -13.33
CA PRO A 667 -0.16 27.21 -13.58
C PRO A 667 -0.77 27.13 -14.98
N PRO A 668 -1.98 27.68 -15.19
CA PRO A 668 -2.69 27.56 -16.46
C PRO A 668 -1.89 27.96 -17.71
N HIS A 669 -1.05 28.99 -17.67
CA HIS A 669 -0.23 29.40 -18.83
C HIS A 669 0.93 28.46 -19.16
N LYS A 670 1.22 27.49 -18.29
CA LYS A 670 2.20 26.42 -18.53
C LYS A 670 1.53 25.08 -18.87
N GLN A 671 0.21 25.02 -18.89
CA GLN A 671 -0.52 23.81 -19.28
C GLN A 671 -0.43 23.59 -20.79
N ALA A 672 -0.29 22.33 -21.22
CA ALA A 672 -0.22 21.98 -22.64
C ALA A 672 -1.47 22.40 -23.44
N ALA A 673 -2.63 22.51 -22.78
CA ALA A 673 -3.88 22.98 -23.37
C ALA A 673 -3.83 24.45 -23.81
N TYR A 674 -2.89 25.24 -23.28
CA TYR A 674 -2.65 26.64 -23.60
C TYR A 674 -1.18 26.87 -23.99
N ALA A 675 -0.64 26.00 -24.85
CA ALA A 675 0.76 26.03 -25.26
C ALA A 675 1.18 27.38 -25.88
N GLU A 676 0.24 28.13 -26.45
CA GLU A 676 0.46 29.48 -26.97
C GLU A 676 0.86 30.51 -25.88
N TRP A 677 0.70 30.18 -24.59
CA TRP A 677 1.13 31.01 -23.47
C TRP A 677 2.39 30.52 -22.78
N ALA A 678 3.01 29.44 -23.26
CA ALA A 678 4.15 28.79 -22.61
C ALA A 678 5.32 29.76 -22.33
N ASP A 679 5.56 30.74 -23.20
CA ASP A 679 6.62 31.75 -23.05
C ASP A 679 6.24 32.94 -22.15
N ARG A 680 4.97 33.07 -21.77
CA ARG A 680 4.52 34.12 -20.84
C ARG A 680 5.07 33.83 -19.45
N LYS A 681 5.31 34.91 -18.69
CA LYS A 681 5.91 34.86 -17.35
C LYS A 681 4.96 35.50 -16.36
N TYR A 682 4.39 34.68 -15.49
CA TYR A 682 3.59 35.10 -14.35
C TYR A 682 4.34 34.65 -13.10
N ARG A 683 5.31 35.46 -12.67
CA ARG A 683 6.28 35.11 -11.62
C ARG A 683 5.60 34.79 -10.30
N VAL A 684 4.53 35.50 -9.96
CA VAL A 684 3.83 35.28 -8.70
C VAL A 684 3.05 33.97 -8.77
N SER A 685 2.25 33.78 -9.82
CA SER A 685 1.55 32.51 -10.05
C SER A 685 2.48 31.31 -10.13
N GLU A 686 3.58 31.39 -10.89
CA GLU A 686 4.60 30.33 -11.02
C GLU A 686 5.19 29.96 -9.65
N ARG A 687 5.49 30.96 -8.82
CA ARG A 687 6.02 30.72 -7.48
C ARG A 687 5.00 30.07 -6.56
N ILE A 688 3.74 30.51 -6.59
CA ILE A 688 2.66 29.87 -5.81
C ILE A 688 2.55 28.39 -6.20
N HIS A 689 2.53 28.06 -7.49
CA HIS A 689 2.39 26.67 -7.95
C HIS A 689 3.57 25.76 -7.56
N ALA A 690 4.78 26.33 -7.51
CA ALA A 690 5.98 25.63 -7.08
C ALA A 690 6.00 25.37 -5.55
N GLU A 691 5.47 26.30 -4.75
CA GLU A 691 5.60 26.28 -3.29
C GLU A 691 4.35 25.80 -2.54
N GLU A 692 3.15 25.85 -3.12
CA GLU A 692 1.89 25.56 -2.43
C GLU A 692 1.71 24.07 -2.10
N LEU A 693 1.26 23.79 -0.87
CA LEU A 693 0.79 22.50 -0.42
C LEU A 693 -0.46 22.70 0.45
N SER A 694 -1.51 21.94 0.17
CA SER A 694 -2.77 21.99 0.88
C SER A 694 -2.81 20.97 2.01
N LEU A 695 -2.96 21.44 3.24
CA LEU A 695 -3.11 20.59 4.43
C LEU A 695 -4.55 20.04 4.55
N PRO A 696 -4.75 18.88 5.22
CA PRO A 696 -6.09 18.35 5.48
C PRO A 696 -6.98 19.37 6.18
N ILE A 697 -8.16 19.63 5.63
CA ILE A 697 -9.17 20.45 6.29
C ILE A 697 -10.58 20.00 5.90
N SER A 698 -11.40 19.71 6.90
CA SER A 698 -12.72 19.10 6.74
C SER A 698 -13.60 19.40 7.95
N PRO A 699 -14.94 19.50 7.79
CA PRO A 699 -15.84 19.55 8.93
C PRO A 699 -15.73 18.30 9.81
N MET A 700 -15.21 17.18 9.29
CA MET A 700 -15.04 15.92 10.01
C MET A 700 -13.62 15.73 10.61
N LEU A 701 -12.71 16.68 10.41
CA LEU A 701 -11.36 16.61 10.99
C LEU A 701 -11.45 16.91 12.49
N THR A 702 -10.88 16.06 13.34
CA THR A 702 -10.88 16.28 14.79
C THR A 702 -9.75 17.20 15.22
N ASP A 703 -9.88 17.82 16.41
CA ASP A 703 -8.80 18.65 16.97
C ASP A 703 -7.51 17.85 17.20
N GLU A 704 -7.63 16.57 17.57
CA GLU A 704 -6.48 15.67 17.75
C GLU A 704 -5.76 15.43 16.42
N GLN A 705 -6.51 15.18 15.34
CA GLN A 705 -5.94 15.04 14.00
C GLN A 705 -5.28 16.35 13.54
N ALA A 706 -5.92 17.50 13.78
CA ALA A 706 -5.34 18.80 13.46
C ALA A 706 -4.03 19.04 14.22
N ARG A 707 -3.97 18.75 15.53
CA ARG A 707 -2.74 18.82 16.33
C ARG A 707 -1.64 17.90 15.80
N ARG A 708 -1.97 16.68 15.38
CA ARG A 708 -0.98 15.79 14.77
C ARG A 708 -0.44 16.33 13.44
N VAL A 709 -1.26 17.00 12.63
CA VAL A 709 -0.79 17.71 11.44
C VAL A 709 0.15 18.85 11.82
N ILE A 710 -0.20 19.66 12.84
CA ILE A 710 0.64 20.74 13.35
C ILE A 710 2.00 20.20 13.82
N ASP A 711 2.00 19.16 14.66
CA ASP A 711 3.21 18.56 15.21
C ASP A 711 4.13 18.03 14.10
N ALA A 712 3.55 17.31 13.11
CA ALA A 712 4.31 16.82 11.97
C ALA A 712 4.91 17.97 11.15
N VAL A 713 4.11 18.98 10.82
CA VAL A 713 4.56 20.16 10.09
C VAL A 713 5.67 20.89 10.84
N ASN A 714 5.56 21.09 12.15
CA ASN A 714 6.57 21.75 12.96
C ASN A 714 7.87 20.93 13.08
N ALA A 715 7.77 19.61 13.05
CA ALA A 715 8.93 18.71 13.09
C ALA A 715 9.65 18.59 11.72
N PHE A 716 9.05 19.04 10.63
CA PHE A 716 9.67 19.01 9.31
C PHE A 716 10.87 19.96 9.24
N ASN A 717 12.05 19.43 8.89
CA ASN A 717 13.26 20.21 8.69
C ASN A 717 14.08 19.63 7.54
N VAL A 718 14.66 20.50 6.73
CA VAL A 718 15.55 20.16 5.60
C VAL A 718 16.60 21.26 5.42
N GLU A 719 17.81 20.89 4.98
CA GLU A 719 18.78 21.88 4.50
C GLU A 719 18.33 22.35 3.11
N LEU A 720 18.02 23.65 2.99
CA LEU A 720 17.59 24.31 1.75
C LEU A 720 18.76 24.78 0.88
#